data_AF-A0A8H6S0W6-F1
#
_entry.id   AF-A0A8H6S0W6-F1
#
_cell.length_a   1.000
_cell.length_b   1.000
_cell.length_c   1.000
_cell.angle_alpha   90.00
_cell.angle_beta   90.00
_cell.angle_gamma   90.00
#
_symmetry.space_group_name_H-M   'P 1'
#
loop_
_entity.id
_entity.type
_entity.pdbx_description
1 polymer ?
#
loop_
_entity_poly.entity_id
_entity_poly.type
_entity_poly.pdbx_seq_one_letter_code
_entity_poly.pdbx_strand_id
1 'polypeptide(L)'
;MTAKRLSLVVGHFKALLRHNNAEDDKAQTTRKHDWTSAPLPLFDALPAFKNFPGCAWGVWGAEDELGTVNFLTETVVKLAASEEIRLGGLAHGVDRPLNFPEKPMFARKAPEINMTVREPREVGVRDDEIHINTQSGTQWDGLRHVPMIEHGTRLRAVSSRSPIRASSTPRMPSLGIQNWATHGICGRGVLLDLVAYQMSLSTGKTLPYDPWSTHAISVAQLEACAAAQGVEFRRGDILLLRVGFIKKYNEATQAERDALAEVKETFAGIEQSLEMKRFLWNNHFAAVASDQPALEAMLASAGRASAPDDPRVLWGMPIGEFFDLEKLAEICAETGRYTFFFSSWPLNMRNRRMRVAAKRSSESPTSFAFAHDKHPITMPTDWTTAPLPSYDELPAFKNFPGCAWGVWGMDDQLGTINLLTDAVVQRSAAEHIRTGKTVSLNCPLNFPSKPMFGRLPPTINYIQKQKEGRNYSRDDEIHINTQSGSQWDGLRHFPILEHETFYNNTPAVDLPHGVIPIDGPEQIDASMTRIGIQNWANHGICGRGVLLDLVAFHTQSAPDGSDVLPYDPWTTHAITVAVLEACAQAQQVEFRRGDILILRVGFTRRYYAATQEERDGLTGKPETFAGIEQSEDMKRFLWNNHFAAIASDMPSMERWPTPEGVPHMHQGKYPSVTFRKLTQSSLWGMPIGEMFDLEKLSQVCAEYNRYTFFVSSWPLNIIGGAASPPNAAAFF
;
A
#
# COMPACT_ATOMS: atom_id res chain seq x y z
N MET A 1 -24.34 -2.82 -56.22
CA MET A 1 -24.84 -3.41 -54.96
C MET A 1 -24.14 -2.74 -53.77
N THR A 2 -23.94 -1.42 -53.74
CA THR A 2 -24.83 -0.34 -53.25
C THR A 2 -25.39 -0.53 -51.84
N ALA A 3 -24.69 0.08 -50.86
CA ALA A 3 -25.13 1.01 -49.80
C ALA A 3 -26.36 0.70 -48.91
N LYS A 4 -27.25 -0.22 -49.28
CA LYS A 4 -28.49 -0.55 -48.54
C LYS A 4 -28.31 -1.57 -47.41
N ARG A 5 -27.16 -2.26 -47.32
CA ARG A 5 -26.84 -3.16 -46.19
C ARG A 5 -26.14 -2.47 -45.02
N LEU A 6 -25.51 -1.30 -45.24
CA LEU A 6 -24.85 -0.54 -44.17
C LEU A 6 -25.86 0.27 -43.33
N SER A 7 -27.02 0.65 -43.89
CA SER A 7 -28.04 1.42 -43.16
C SER A 7 -28.91 0.56 -42.21
N LEU A 8 -28.97 -0.77 -42.42
CA LEU A 8 -29.74 -1.66 -41.54
C LEU A 8 -29.01 -2.02 -40.25
N VAL A 9 -27.67 -2.05 -40.25
CA VAL A 9 -26.84 -2.32 -39.06
C VAL A 9 -26.73 -1.08 -38.16
N VAL A 10 -26.70 0.12 -38.76
CA VAL A 10 -26.72 1.40 -38.01
C VAL A 10 -28.13 1.73 -37.48
N GLY A 11 -29.18 1.22 -38.11
CA GLY A 11 -30.58 1.40 -37.68
C GLY A 11 -30.93 0.63 -36.40
N HIS A 12 -30.42 -0.58 -36.23
CA HIS A 12 -30.70 -1.41 -35.04
C HIS A 12 -30.00 -0.91 -33.77
N PHE A 13 -28.81 -0.31 -33.88
CA PHE A 13 -28.10 0.25 -32.72
C PHE A 13 -28.74 1.54 -32.18
N LYS A 14 -29.41 2.33 -33.05
CA LYS A 14 -30.15 3.53 -32.62
C LYS A 14 -31.47 3.21 -31.89
N ALA A 15 -32.01 2.00 -32.03
CA ALA A 15 -33.22 1.60 -31.34
C ALA A 15 -32.96 1.18 -29.88
N LEU A 16 -31.79 0.60 -29.58
CA LEU A 16 -31.40 0.24 -28.20
C LEU A 16 -31.00 1.46 -27.34
N LEU A 17 -30.64 2.59 -27.96
CA LEU A 17 -30.18 3.81 -27.27
C LEU A 17 -31.26 4.90 -27.13
N ARG A 18 -32.52 4.65 -27.53
CA ARG A 18 -33.59 5.68 -27.60
C ARG A 18 -34.75 5.51 -26.61
N HIS A 19 -34.59 4.67 -25.59
CA HIS A 19 -35.44 4.74 -24.41
C HIS A 19 -34.58 5.06 -23.19
N ASN A 20 -34.30 6.35 -23.00
CA ASN A 20 -34.14 6.99 -21.70
C ASN A 20 -34.48 8.47 -21.91
N ASN A 21 -35.58 8.90 -21.29
CA ASN A 21 -36.07 10.27 -21.37
C ASN A 21 -35.09 11.20 -20.62
N ALA A 22 -34.96 12.44 -21.09
CA ALA A 22 -34.06 13.46 -20.54
C ALA A 22 -34.36 13.88 -19.08
N GLU A 23 -35.42 13.36 -18.46
CA GLU A 23 -35.68 13.52 -17.03
C GLU A 23 -35.04 12.41 -16.16
N ASP A 24 -34.67 11.26 -16.73
CA ASP A 24 -33.92 10.19 -16.04
C ASP A 24 -32.40 10.46 -15.99
N ASP A 25 -31.88 11.34 -16.84
CA ASP A 25 -30.43 11.67 -16.94
C ASP A 25 -29.87 12.38 -15.70
N LYS A 26 -30.74 13.02 -14.89
CA LYS A 26 -30.33 13.57 -13.58
C LYS A 26 -30.36 12.53 -12.45
N ALA A 27 -31.01 11.38 -12.66
CA ALA A 27 -31.08 10.30 -11.68
C ALA A 27 -30.04 9.18 -11.95
N GLN A 28 -29.38 9.17 -13.12
CA GLN A 28 -28.37 8.17 -13.49
C GLN A 28 -26.92 8.50 -13.08
N THR A 29 -26.61 9.73 -12.67
CA THR A 29 -25.25 10.12 -12.25
C THR A 29 -24.80 9.53 -10.91
N THR A 30 -25.64 8.72 -10.25
CA THR A 30 -25.34 8.09 -8.95
C THR A 30 -25.49 6.56 -8.92
N ARG A 31 -25.92 5.91 -10.01
CA ARG A 31 -25.96 4.43 -10.07
C ARG A 31 -24.64 3.90 -10.62
N LYS A 32 -23.72 3.49 -9.73
CA LYS A 32 -22.64 2.56 -10.09
C LYS A 32 -23.29 1.38 -10.84
N HIS A 33 -22.90 1.14 -12.09
CA HIS A 33 -23.34 -0.07 -12.79
C HIS A 33 -22.79 -1.29 -12.04
N ASP A 34 -23.69 -2.21 -11.67
CA ASP A 34 -23.31 -3.48 -11.04
C ASP A 34 -22.80 -4.43 -12.13
N TRP A 35 -21.48 -4.49 -12.29
CA TRP A 35 -20.80 -5.37 -13.25
C TRP A 35 -20.74 -6.83 -12.81
N THR A 36 -21.27 -7.17 -11.64
CA THR A 36 -21.17 -8.53 -11.07
C THR A 36 -21.79 -9.57 -12.00
N SER A 37 -22.96 -9.28 -12.59
CA SER A 37 -23.69 -10.21 -13.47
C SER A 37 -23.99 -9.67 -14.87
N ALA A 38 -23.47 -8.48 -15.21
CA ALA A 38 -23.71 -7.89 -16.54
C ALA A 38 -23.16 -8.81 -17.65
N PRO A 39 -23.90 -9.02 -18.75
CA PRO A 39 -23.38 -9.77 -19.89
C PRO A 39 -22.24 -8.96 -20.52
N LEU A 40 -21.04 -9.56 -20.56
CA LEU A 40 -19.87 -8.96 -21.19
C LEU A 40 -19.61 -9.64 -22.53
N PRO A 41 -19.22 -8.89 -23.57
CA PRO A 41 -18.83 -9.48 -24.84
C PRO A 41 -17.60 -10.37 -24.63
N LEU A 42 -17.59 -11.55 -25.24
CA LEU A 42 -16.37 -12.35 -25.38
C LEU A 42 -15.37 -11.60 -26.27
N PHE A 43 -14.10 -12.00 -26.23
CA PHE A 43 -13.01 -11.35 -26.95
C PHE A 43 -13.30 -11.17 -28.46
N ASP A 44 -13.93 -12.15 -29.10
CA ASP A 44 -14.32 -12.07 -30.53
C ASP A 44 -15.41 -11.07 -30.83
N ALA A 45 -16.26 -10.79 -29.84
CA ALA A 45 -17.36 -9.84 -29.99
C ALA A 45 -16.91 -8.40 -29.71
N LEU A 46 -15.72 -8.20 -29.15
CA LEU A 46 -15.14 -6.88 -28.96
C LEU A 46 -14.75 -6.25 -30.29
N PRO A 47 -14.97 -4.93 -30.45
CA PRO A 47 -14.56 -4.23 -31.66
C PRO A 47 -13.05 -4.29 -31.84
N ALA A 48 -12.61 -4.35 -33.10
CA ALA A 48 -11.22 -4.07 -33.41
C ALA A 48 -10.94 -2.56 -33.31
N PHE A 49 -9.79 -2.20 -32.77
CA PHE A 49 -9.26 -0.85 -32.87
C PHE A 49 -8.12 -0.86 -33.90
N LYS A 50 -8.39 -0.30 -35.08
CA LYS A 50 -7.48 -0.37 -36.24
C LYS A 50 -7.17 -1.84 -36.59
N ASN A 51 -5.91 -2.26 -36.51
CA ASN A 51 -5.48 -3.62 -36.80
C ASN A 51 -5.43 -4.52 -35.55
N PHE A 52 -5.87 -4.03 -34.39
CA PHE A 52 -5.81 -4.76 -33.12
C PHE A 52 -7.22 -5.28 -32.76
N PRO A 53 -7.46 -6.60 -32.79
CA PRO A 53 -8.73 -7.17 -32.38
C PRO A 53 -8.90 -7.06 -30.85
N GLY A 54 -10.14 -7.17 -30.36
CA GLY A 54 -10.37 -7.35 -28.93
C GLY A 54 -10.26 -6.07 -28.08
N CYS A 55 -10.66 -4.91 -28.60
CA CYS A 55 -10.59 -3.65 -27.85
C CYS A 55 -11.82 -3.47 -26.93
N ALA A 56 -11.59 -3.32 -25.62
CA ALA A 56 -12.64 -3.17 -24.62
C ALA A 56 -13.00 -1.70 -24.30
N TRP A 57 -12.57 -0.76 -25.13
CA TRP A 57 -12.83 0.65 -24.91
C TRP A 57 -14.33 0.95 -24.96
N GLY A 58 -14.82 1.65 -23.93
CA GLY A 58 -16.23 1.98 -23.78
C GLY A 58 -17.09 0.88 -23.15
N VAL A 59 -16.54 -0.31 -22.85
CA VAL A 59 -17.26 -1.37 -22.12
C VAL A 59 -17.79 -0.83 -20.78
N TRP A 60 -16.96 -0.10 -20.04
CA TRP A 60 -17.33 0.53 -18.77
C TRP A 60 -17.74 2.01 -18.90
N GLY A 61 -18.01 2.47 -20.12
CA GLY A 61 -18.38 3.85 -20.42
C GLY A 61 -17.23 4.73 -20.92
N ALA A 62 -17.59 5.90 -21.43
CA ALA A 62 -16.70 6.82 -22.13
C ALA A 62 -15.65 7.53 -21.24
N GLU A 63 -15.90 7.57 -19.94
CA GLU A 63 -15.06 8.27 -18.95
C GLU A 63 -14.38 7.28 -17.99
N ASP A 64 -14.35 5.99 -18.33
CA ASP A 64 -13.66 4.98 -17.53
C ASP A 64 -12.15 5.27 -17.46
N GLU A 65 -11.61 5.10 -16.26
CA GLU A 65 -10.18 5.18 -15.97
C GLU A 65 -9.70 4.02 -15.06
N LEU A 66 -10.54 3.00 -14.85
CA LEU A 66 -10.23 1.84 -14.02
C LEU A 66 -9.90 0.60 -14.86
N GLY A 67 -10.51 0.42 -16.03
CA GLY A 67 -10.31 -0.78 -16.86
C GLY A 67 -10.91 -2.04 -16.23
N THR A 68 -10.21 -3.16 -16.29
CA THR A 68 -10.69 -4.44 -15.74
C THR A 68 -10.82 -4.43 -14.21
N VAL A 69 -10.26 -3.45 -13.52
CA VAL A 69 -10.49 -3.22 -12.08
C VAL A 69 -11.98 -2.99 -11.78
N ASN A 70 -12.78 -2.55 -12.76
CA ASN A 70 -14.24 -2.48 -12.63
C ASN A 70 -14.92 -3.84 -12.35
N PHE A 71 -14.24 -4.97 -12.57
CA PHE A 71 -14.75 -6.29 -12.17
C PHE A 71 -14.72 -6.51 -10.65
N LEU A 72 -13.95 -5.72 -9.90
CA LEU A 72 -13.84 -5.80 -8.44
C LEU A 72 -14.98 -5.02 -7.78
N THR A 73 -16.21 -5.48 -7.98
CA THR A 73 -17.39 -4.87 -7.38
C THR A 73 -17.45 -5.11 -5.87
N GLU A 74 -18.27 -4.33 -5.16
CA GLU A 74 -18.53 -4.54 -3.72
C GLU A 74 -19.03 -5.99 -3.47
N THR A 75 -19.85 -6.54 -4.37
CA THR A 75 -20.29 -7.95 -4.32
C THR A 75 -19.15 -8.94 -4.47
N VAL A 76 -18.24 -8.73 -5.44
CA VAL A 76 -17.08 -9.61 -5.66
C VAL A 76 -16.14 -9.58 -4.44
N VAL A 77 -15.86 -8.39 -3.89
CA VAL A 77 -15.03 -8.22 -2.69
C VAL A 77 -15.66 -8.93 -1.50
N LYS A 78 -16.97 -8.75 -1.28
CA LYS A 78 -17.72 -9.41 -0.22
C LYS A 78 -17.64 -10.92 -0.34
N LEU A 79 -17.91 -11.48 -1.52
CA LEU A 79 -17.87 -12.93 -1.74
C LEU A 79 -16.47 -13.47 -1.49
N ALA A 80 -15.44 -12.85 -2.07
CA ALA A 80 -14.04 -13.23 -1.86
C ALA A 80 -13.67 -13.24 -0.37
N ALA A 81 -13.97 -12.18 0.37
CA ALA A 81 -13.69 -12.13 1.81
C ALA A 81 -14.47 -13.21 2.57
N SER A 82 -15.76 -13.34 2.27
CA SER A 82 -16.65 -14.24 2.97
C SER A 82 -16.39 -15.71 2.66
N GLU A 83 -15.76 -16.06 1.54
CA GLU A 83 -15.48 -17.44 1.11
C GLU A 83 -14.03 -17.83 1.37
N GLU A 84 -13.08 -16.91 1.17
CA GLU A 84 -11.67 -17.25 1.10
C GLU A 84 -10.92 -17.10 2.44
N ILE A 85 -11.38 -16.20 3.32
CA ILE A 85 -10.80 -16.00 4.67
C ILE A 85 -11.30 -17.10 5.61
N ARG A 86 -10.52 -18.20 5.69
CA ARG A 86 -10.88 -19.44 6.40
C ARG A 86 -9.76 -20.04 7.25
N LEU A 87 -8.50 -19.87 6.83
CA LEU A 87 -7.32 -20.53 7.41
C LEU A 87 -6.78 -19.78 8.62
N GLY A 88 -7.58 -19.71 9.69
CA GLY A 88 -7.13 -19.07 10.92
C GLY A 88 -6.99 -17.55 10.83
N GLY A 89 -7.11 -16.93 9.65
CA GLY A 89 -6.84 -15.49 9.44
C GLY A 89 -5.40 -15.20 8.99
N LEU A 90 -4.63 -16.24 8.64
CA LEU A 90 -3.28 -16.14 8.13
C LEU A 90 -3.18 -15.08 7.02
N ALA A 91 -2.31 -14.10 7.23
CA ALA A 91 -2.02 -13.03 6.30
C ALA A 91 -0.54 -13.09 5.91
N HIS A 92 -0.25 -12.83 4.64
CA HIS A 92 1.13 -12.84 4.13
C HIS A 92 1.31 -11.80 3.03
N GLY A 93 2.37 -10.99 3.15
CA GLY A 93 2.75 -10.01 2.13
C GLY A 93 3.45 -10.70 0.96
N VAL A 94 3.18 -10.25 -0.26
CA VAL A 94 3.81 -10.76 -1.50
C VAL A 94 4.83 -9.77 -2.08
N ASP A 95 5.24 -8.80 -1.25
CA ASP A 95 6.18 -7.74 -1.61
C ASP A 95 7.61 -8.13 -1.23
N ARG A 96 8.52 -8.06 -2.21
CA ARG A 96 9.95 -8.12 -1.93
C ARG A 96 10.43 -6.82 -1.26
N PRO A 97 11.56 -6.88 -0.52
CA PRO A 97 12.25 -5.67 -0.07
C PRO A 97 12.49 -4.68 -1.21
N LEU A 98 12.39 -3.37 -0.97
CA LEU A 98 12.51 -2.35 -2.03
C LEU A 98 13.84 -2.41 -2.80
N ASN A 99 14.91 -2.89 -2.17
CA ASN A 99 16.24 -3.09 -2.76
C ASN A 99 16.37 -4.39 -3.57
N PHE A 100 15.25 -5.08 -3.83
CA PHE A 100 15.19 -6.23 -4.71
C PHE A 100 14.71 -5.85 -6.13
N PRO A 101 15.33 -6.38 -7.19
CA PRO A 101 16.59 -7.12 -7.18
C PRO A 101 17.76 -6.17 -6.94
N GLU A 102 18.88 -6.72 -6.46
CA GLU A 102 20.10 -5.95 -6.11
C GLU A 102 20.54 -4.99 -7.22
N LYS A 103 20.50 -5.50 -8.45
CA LYS A 103 20.76 -4.76 -9.68
C LYS A 103 19.45 -4.70 -10.46
N PRO A 104 18.78 -3.55 -10.50
CA PRO A 104 17.54 -3.42 -11.24
C PRO A 104 17.73 -3.70 -12.72
N MET A 105 16.76 -4.41 -13.27
CA MET A 105 16.72 -4.76 -14.68
C MET A 105 16.26 -3.57 -15.54
N PHE A 106 16.34 -3.73 -16.87
CA PHE A 106 15.85 -2.74 -17.85
C PHE A 106 16.47 -1.33 -17.71
N ALA A 107 17.75 -1.30 -17.32
CA ALA A 107 18.54 -0.10 -17.08
C ALA A 107 17.86 0.90 -16.11
N ARG A 108 17.14 0.37 -15.11
CA ARG A 108 16.54 1.14 -14.03
C ARG A 108 17.59 1.46 -12.97
N LYS A 109 17.41 2.56 -12.24
CA LYS A 109 18.30 2.92 -11.13
C LYS A 109 17.99 2.08 -9.91
N ALA A 110 19.04 1.70 -9.17
CA ALA A 110 18.93 1.11 -7.85
C ALA A 110 18.22 2.09 -6.89
N PRO A 111 17.42 1.58 -5.95
CA PRO A 111 16.83 2.40 -4.91
C PRO A 111 17.92 2.95 -3.97
N GLU A 112 17.78 4.21 -3.56
CA GLU A 112 18.58 4.85 -2.52
C GLU A 112 17.69 5.03 -1.28
N ILE A 113 18.11 4.46 -0.15
CA ILE A 113 17.45 4.64 1.15
C ILE A 113 18.43 5.41 2.04
N ASN A 114 18.01 6.59 2.50
CA ASN A 114 18.81 7.48 3.35
C ASN A 114 18.07 7.73 4.66
N MET A 115 18.59 7.17 5.76
CA MET A 115 18.09 7.40 7.10
C MET A 115 18.71 8.67 7.68
N THR A 116 17.90 9.71 7.82
CA THR A 116 18.33 11.01 8.35
C THR A 116 18.08 11.09 9.85
N VAL A 117 18.99 11.73 10.58
CA VAL A 117 18.84 11.99 12.03
C VAL A 117 18.63 13.50 12.22
N ARG A 118 17.49 13.89 12.78
CA ARG A 118 17.19 15.31 13.05
C ARG A 118 17.92 15.78 14.32
N GLU A 119 18.34 17.04 14.31
CA GLU A 119 19.09 17.68 15.41
C GLU A 119 18.37 17.58 16.77
N PRO A 120 19.09 17.38 17.91
CA PRO A 120 20.56 17.36 18.05
C PRO A 120 21.23 15.99 17.81
N ARG A 121 22.11 16.05 16.81
CA ARG A 121 23.10 15.20 16.10
C ARG A 121 23.56 13.75 16.32
N GLU A 122 23.20 12.94 17.31
CA GLU A 122 23.71 11.53 17.31
C GLU A 122 22.65 10.46 17.60
N VAL A 123 21.61 10.82 18.36
CA VAL A 123 20.55 9.90 18.77
C VAL A 123 19.14 10.52 18.60
N GLY A 124 19.02 11.45 17.65
CA GLY A 124 17.77 12.16 17.37
C GLY A 124 16.70 11.32 16.66
N VAL A 125 15.59 11.99 16.36
CA VAL A 125 14.47 11.46 15.57
C VAL A 125 14.98 10.99 14.20
N ARG A 126 14.56 9.81 13.77
CA ARG A 126 14.98 9.22 12.49
C ARG A 126 13.88 9.31 11.46
N ASP A 127 14.16 9.98 10.35
CA ASP A 127 13.28 10.03 9.17
C ASP A 127 13.94 9.26 8.02
N ASP A 128 13.16 8.65 7.12
CA ASP A 128 13.71 7.99 5.94
C ASP A 128 13.43 8.82 4.70
N GLU A 129 14.44 8.97 3.85
CA GLU A 129 14.30 9.44 2.48
C GLU A 129 14.52 8.26 1.54
N ILE A 130 13.55 7.97 0.67
CA ILE A 130 13.67 6.91 -0.34
C ILE A 130 13.61 7.52 -1.74
N HIS A 131 14.57 7.14 -2.60
CA HIS A 131 14.55 7.42 -4.04
C HIS A 131 14.48 6.10 -4.79
N ILE A 132 13.34 5.82 -5.43
CA ILE A 132 13.10 4.54 -6.10
C ILE A 132 12.57 4.76 -7.51
N ASN A 133 12.87 3.83 -8.42
CA ASN A 133 12.10 3.66 -9.65
C ASN A 133 10.89 2.79 -9.32
N THR A 134 9.69 3.26 -9.63
CA THR A 134 8.44 2.56 -9.27
C THR A 134 8.21 1.27 -10.06
N GLN A 135 9.12 0.94 -10.97
CA GLN A 135 9.16 -0.29 -11.75
C GLN A 135 10.42 -1.14 -11.45
N SER A 136 11.13 -0.94 -10.34
CA SER A 136 12.37 -1.68 -10.07
C SER A 136 12.22 -2.93 -9.20
N GLY A 137 11.04 -3.21 -8.63
CA GLY A 137 10.80 -4.34 -7.72
C GLY A 137 9.34 -4.80 -7.80
N THR A 138 8.77 -5.32 -6.72
CA THR A 138 7.33 -5.70 -6.70
C THR A 138 6.46 -4.49 -7.07
N GLN A 139 5.67 -4.61 -8.12
CA GLN A 139 5.04 -3.44 -8.75
C GLN A 139 3.70 -3.75 -9.43
N TRP A 140 2.89 -2.70 -9.61
CA TRP A 140 1.79 -2.68 -10.56
C TRP A 140 2.06 -1.69 -11.69
N ASP A 141 1.96 -2.15 -12.92
CA ASP A 141 2.06 -1.31 -14.11
C ASP A 141 0.75 -0.59 -14.39
N GLY A 142 0.77 0.72 -14.16
CA GLY A 142 -0.35 1.61 -14.49
C GLY A 142 -0.62 1.71 -15.99
N LEU A 143 -1.82 2.15 -16.34
CA LEU A 143 -2.28 2.31 -17.74
C LEU A 143 -1.47 3.28 -18.61
N ARG A 144 -0.52 4.02 -18.00
CA ARG A 144 0.41 4.92 -18.70
C ARG A 144 1.76 4.29 -18.99
N HIS A 145 2.06 3.10 -18.44
CA HIS A 145 3.37 2.50 -18.48
C HIS A 145 3.81 2.21 -19.92
N VAL A 146 2.97 1.53 -20.70
CA VAL A 146 3.23 1.24 -22.12
C VAL A 146 2.16 1.91 -23.00
N PRO A 147 2.53 2.76 -23.97
CA PRO A 147 1.59 3.28 -24.96
C PRO A 147 1.40 2.30 -26.13
N MET A 148 0.26 2.38 -26.80
CA MET A 148 0.10 1.74 -28.12
C MET A 148 0.95 2.48 -29.16
N ILE A 149 1.71 1.72 -29.96
CA ILE A 149 2.60 2.24 -31.00
C ILE A 149 2.10 1.76 -32.36
N GLU A 150 1.76 2.70 -33.25
CA GLU A 150 1.43 2.41 -34.65
C GLU A 150 2.28 3.28 -35.58
N HIS A 151 3.08 2.64 -36.45
CA HIS A 151 3.93 3.31 -37.43
C HIS A 151 4.80 4.47 -36.88
N GLY A 152 5.24 4.37 -35.61
CA GLY A 152 6.05 5.40 -34.94
C GLY A 152 5.25 6.57 -34.36
N THR A 153 3.93 6.55 -34.44
CA THR A 153 3.04 7.57 -33.87
C THR A 153 2.35 7.04 -32.60
N ARG A 154 2.32 7.88 -31.56
CA ARG A 154 1.64 7.58 -30.29
C ARG A 154 0.13 7.50 -30.50
N LEU A 155 -0.48 6.41 -30.05
CA LEU A 155 -1.89 6.43 -29.68
C LEU A 155 -1.93 6.60 -28.16
N ARG A 156 -2.44 7.74 -27.70
CA ARG A 156 -2.80 7.85 -26.27
C ARG A 156 -3.84 6.74 -26.06
N ALA A 157 -3.72 5.99 -24.96
CA ALA A 157 -4.89 5.32 -24.39
C ALA A 157 -5.88 6.47 -24.15
N VAL A 158 -6.81 6.65 -25.07
CA VAL A 158 -7.87 7.62 -24.90
C VAL A 158 -9.05 6.74 -24.56
N SER A 159 -9.65 7.01 -23.41
CA SER A 159 -11.10 6.90 -23.30
C SER A 159 -11.74 7.45 -24.59
N SER A 160 -12.97 7.10 -24.92
CA SER A 160 -13.59 7.29 -26.25
C SER A 160 -13.61 8.71 -26.88
N ARG A 161 -12.85 9.68 -26.38
CA ARG A 161 -12.57 10.99 -26.96
C ARG A 161 -11.49 10.96 -28.05
N SER A 162 -11.80 11.72 -29.10
CA SER A 162 -10.93 12.14 -30.21
C SER A 162 -9.60 12.77 -29.74
N PRO A 163 -8.56 12.90 -30.59
CA PRO A 163 -7.28 13.51 -30.24
C PRO A 163 -7.48 14.91 -29.65
N ILE A 164 -7.19 15.07 -28.37
CA ILE A 164 -7.41 16.33 -27.64
C ILE A 164 -6.47 17.40 -28.22
N ARG A 165 -7.05 18.38 -28.91
CA ARG A 165 -6.43 19.70 -29.14
C ARG A 165 -6.03 20.30 -27.80
N ALA A 166 -4.82 20.84 -27.72
CA ALA A 166 -4.29 21.54 -26.55
C ALA A 166 -5.28 22.61 -26.06
N SER A 167 -5.96 22.36 -24.94
CA SER A 167 -6.70 23.38 -24.21
C SER A 167 -5.79 24.00 -23.14
N SER A 168 -5.87 25.31 -22.99
CA SER A 168 -5.06 26.17 -22.10
C SER A 168 -5.33 26.03 -20.60
N THR A 169 -6.07 25.01 -20.15
CA THR A 169 -6.32 24.72 -18.72
C THR A 169 -5.45 23.54 -18.25
N PRO A 170 -4.72 23.66 -17.12
CA PRO A 170 -3.99 22.53 -16.56
C PRO A 170 -5.01 21.52 -16.00
N ARG A 171 -5.35 20.50 -16.79
CA ARG A 171 -6.11 19.33 -16.30
C ARG A 171 -5.14 18.29 -15.76
N MET A 172 -5.55 17.62 -14.69
CA MET A 172 -4.92 16.38 -14.20
C MET A 172 -4.71 15.43 -15.38
N PRO A 173 -3.56 14.74 -15.49
CA PRO A 173 -3.40 13.74 -16.52
C PRO A 173 -4.39 12.59 -16.24
N SER A 174 -5.03 12.06 -17.29
CA SER A 174 -5.97 10.94 -17.26
C SER A 174 -5.27 9.59 -17.10
N LEU A 175 -5.96 8.54 -16.66
CA LEU A 175 -5.44 7.15 -16.55
C LEU A 175 -4.27 6.96 -15.57
N GLY A 176 -4.24 7.71 -14.48
CA GLY A 176 -3.15 7.60 -13.51
C GLY A 176 -3.47 6.59 -12.41
N ILE A 177 -2.42 6.05 -11.78
CA ILE A 177 -2.56 5.00 -10.77
C ILE A 177 -3.32 5.45 -9.52
N GLN A 178 -3.49 6.76 -9.29
CA GLN A 178 -4.31 7.29 -8.21
C GLN A 178 -5.77 6.79 -8.23
N ASN A 179 -6.28 6.42 -9.40
CA ASN A 179 -7.64 5.89 -9.53
C ASN A 179 -7.73 4.49 -8.91
N TRP A 180 -6.73 3.64 -9.18
CA TRP A 180 -6.57 2.35 -8.51
C TRP A 180 -6.19 2.51 -7.02
N ALA A 181 -5.42 3.53 -6.64
CA ALA A 181 -5.15 3.83 -5.23
C ALA A 181 -6.38 4.37 -4.46
N THR A 182 -7.45 4.76 -5.15
CA THR A 182 -8.71 5.17 -4.53
C THR A 182 -9.71 4.01 -4.49
N HIS A 183 -9.73 3.17 -5.53
CA HIS A 183 -10.63 2.02 -5.65
C HIS A 183 -10.10 0.75 -4.95
N GLY A 184 -8.82 0.48 -5.13
CA GLY A 184 -8.12 -0.74 -4.74
C GLY A 184 -8.16 -1.86 -5.76
N ILE A 185 -7.18 -2.76 -5.64
CA ILE A 185 -7.15 -4.06 -6.28
C ILE A 185 -7.38 -5.09 -5.17
N CYS A 186 -8.64 -5.37 -4.87
CA CYS A 186 -9.02 -6.34 -3.84
C CYS A 186 -10.14 -7.26 -4.30
N GLY A 187 -10.06 -8.54 -3.93
CA GLY A 187 -10.96 -9.58 -4.42
C GLY A 187 -10.39 -10.97 -4.19
N ARG A 188 -10.82 -11.93 -5.02
CA ARG A 188 -10.33 -13.31 -4.97
C ARG A 188 -9.02 -13.42 -5.73
N GLY A 189 -7.94 -13.72 -5.03
CA GLY A 189 -6.65 -14.10 -5.61
C GLY A 189 -6.64 -15.58 -5.97
N VAL A 190 -5.99 -15.89 -7.10
CA VAL A 190 -5.81 -17.26 -7.60
C VAL A 190 -4.34 -17.46 -7.91
N LEU A 191 -3.67 -18.38 -7.21
CA LEU A 191 -2.29 -18.76 -7.53
C LEU A 191 -2.31 -19.93 -8.52
N LEU A 192 -1.62 -19.80 -9.65
CA LEU A 192 -1.18 -20.94 -10.46
C LEU A 192 0.30 -21.19 -10.20
N ASP A 193 0.60 -22.27 -9.48
CA ASP A 193 1.96 -22.71 -9.19
C ASP A 193 2.51 -23.58 -10.32
N LEU A 194 2.92 -22.89 -11.39
CA LEU A 194 3.46 -23.55 -12.59
C LEU A 194 4.77 -24.27 -12.28
N VAL A 195 5.55 -23.80 -11.30
CA VAL A 195 6.78 -24.48 -10.87
C VAL A 195 6.45 -25.85 -10.31
N ALA A 196 5.58 -25.94 -9.30
CA ALA A 196 5.21 -27.21 -8.69
C ALA A 196 4.52 -28.14 -9.69
N TYR A 197 3.61 -27.59 -10.51
CA TYR A 197 2.93 -28.35 -11.54
C TYR A 197 3.90 -28.95 -12.56
N GLN A 198 4.81 -28.15 -13.13
CA GLN A 198 5.76 -28.62 -14.14
C GLN A 198 6.79 -29.61 -13.56
N MET A 199 7.26 -29.39 -12.33
CA MET A 199 8.11 -30.35 -11.63
C MET A 199 7.39 -31.68 -11.34
N SER A 200 6.07 -31.67 -11.14
CA SER A 200 5.29 -32.90 -10.95
C SER A 200 5.22 -33.76 -12.23
N LEU A 201 5.35 -33.13 -13.39
CA LEU A 201 5.32 -33.80 -14.70
C LEU A 201 6.70 -34.30 -15.15
N SER A 202 7.80 -33.79 -14.56
CA SER A 202 9.15 -34.08 -15.02
C SER A 202 9.79 -35.27 -14.32
N THR A 203 10.55 -36.07 -15.08
CA THR A 203 11.37 -37.14 -14.52
C THR A 203 12.54 -36.53 -13.73
N GLY A 204 12.54 -36.72 -12.41
CA GLY A 204 13.57 -36.17 -11.51
C GLY A 204 13.18 -34.87 -10.79
N LYS A 205 11.93 -34.41 -10.91
CA LYS A 205 11.39 -33.23 -10.19
C LYS A 205 12.15 -31.93 -10.46
N THR A 206 12.66 -31.76 -11.68
CA THR A 206 13.33 -30.53 -12.13
C THR A 206 12.40 -29.70 -13.00
N LEU A 207 12.59 -28.38 -13.01
CA LEU A 207 11.79 -27.52 -13.90
C LEU A 207 12.24 -27.76 -15.36
N PRO A 208 11.31 -27.99 -16.31
CA PRO A 208 11.65 -28.36 -17.68
C PRO A 208 12.11 -27.16 -18.53
N TYR A 209 12.08 -25.96 -17.97
CA TYR A 209 12.59 -24.74 -18.57
C TYR A 209 13.43 -23.98 -17.56
N ASP A 210 14.27 -23.08 -18.06
CA ASP A 210 15.00 -22.15 -17.23
C ASP A 210 14.23 -20.80 -17.13
N PRO A 211 13.83 -20.36 -15.93
CA PRO A 211 13.12 -19.09 -15.73
C PRO A 211 13.87 -17.84 -16.22
N TRP A 212 15.21 -17.90 -16.33
CA TRP A 212 16.06 -16.79 -16.79
C TRP A 212 16.36 -16.83 -18.29
N SER A 213 15.66 -17.68 -19.04
CA SER A 213 15.74 -17.71 -20.49
C SER A 213 14.34 -17.76 -21.11
N THR A 214 14.25 -17.47 -22.40
CA THR A 214 12.98 -17.38 -23.12
C THR A 214 12.24 -18.72 -23.07
N HIS A 215 11.07 -18.72 -22.42
CA HIS A 215 10.13 -19.83 -22.44
C HIS A 215 8.70 -19.30 -22.43
N ALA A 216 7.87 -19.76 -23.37
CA ALA A 216 6.49 -19.32 -23.51
C ALA A 216 5.54 -20.33 -22.83
N ILE A 217 4.83 -19.86 -21.81
CA ILE A 217 3.80 -20.62 -21.12
C ILE A 217 2.49 -20.45 -21.88
N SER A 218 1.98 -21.57 -22.40
CA SER A 218 0.75 -21.62 -23.20
C SER A 218 -0.52 -21.62 -22.34
N VAL A 219 -1.66 -21.28 -22.95
CA VAL A 219 -2.98 -21.38 -22.30
C VAL A 219 -3.25 -22.79 -21.77
N ALA A 220 -2.91 -23.82 -22.57
CA ALA A 220 -3.08 -25.21 -22.16
C ALA A 220 -2.29 -25.56 -20.89
N GLN A 221 -1.10 -24.97 -20.68
CA GLN A 221 -0.35 -25.14 -19.44
C GLN A 221 -1.02 -24.45 -18.25
N LEU A 222 -1.58 -23.25 -18.44
CA LEU A 222 -2.33 -22.54 -17.39
C LEU A 222 -3.60 -23.32 -16.98
N GLU A 223 -4.38 -23.77 -17.96
CA GLU A 223 -5.60 -24.53 -17.73
C GLU A 223 -5.33 -25.89 -17.08
N ALA A 224 -4.28 -26.60 -17.52
CA ALA A 224 -3.92 -27.87 -16.93
C ALA A 224 -3.38 -27.72 -15.49
N CYS A 225 -2.63 -26.64 -15.22
CA CYS A 225 -2.21 -26.29 -13.85
C CYS A 225 -3.43 -25.99 -12.97
N ALA A 226 -4.37 -25.17 -13.44
CA ALA A 226 -5.61 -24.87 -12.73
C ALA A 226 -6.42 -26.15 -12.43
N ALA A 227 -6.56 -27.03 -13.43
CA ALA A 227 -7.24 -28.31 -13.25
C ALA A 227 -6.55 -29.21 -12.23
N ALA A 228 -5.20 -29.30 -12.25
CA ALA A 228 -4.43 -30.07 -11.28
C ALA A 228 -4.56 -29.54 -9.85
N GLN A 229 -4.70 -28.23 -9.70
CA GLN A 229 -4.92 -27.55 -8.42
C GLN A 229 -6.39 -27.51 -7.98
N GLY A 230 -7.33 -28.01 -8.80
CA GLY A 230 -8.77 -27.94 -8.52
C GLY A 230 -9.33 -26.50 -8.54
N VAL A 231 -8.72 -25.61 -9.32
CA VAL A 231 -9.10 -24.20 -9.42
C VAL A 231 -10.10 -24.00 -10.55
N GLU A 232 -11.22 -23.36 -10.21
CA GLU A 232 -12.16 -22.78 -11.18
C GLU A 232 -12.04 -21.25 -11.17
N PHE A 233 -11.89 -20.67 -12.36
CA PHE A 233 -11.82 -19.22 -12.53
C PHE A 233 -13.20 -18.58 -12.42
N ARG A 234 -13.25 -17.42 -11.78
CA ARG A 234 -14.44 -16.60 -11.61
C ARG A 234 -14.17 -15.18 -12.07
N ARG A 235 -15.24 -14.48 -12.44
CA ARG A 235 -15.17 -13.06 -12.80
C ARG A 235 -14.57 -12.26 -11.65
N GLY A 236 -13.60 -11.41 -11.99
CA GLY A 236 -12.91 -10.56 -11.03
C GLY A 236 -11.74 -11.23 -10.32
N ASP A 237 -11.40 -12.48 -10.65
CA ASP A 237 -10.21 -13.12 -10.11
C ASP A 237 -8.95 -12.31 -10.43
N ILE A 238 -8.03 -12.28 -9.47
CA ILE A 238 -6.70 -11.69 -9.58
C ILE A 238 -5.72 -12.85 -9.73
N LEU A 239 -5.21 -13.02 -10.95
CA LEU A 239 -4.39 -14.19 -11.31
C LEU A 239 -2.93 -13.95 -10.94
N LEU A 240 -2.36 -14.79 -10.08
CA LEU A 240 -0.95 -14.78 -9.70
C LEU A 240 -0.26 -15.99 -10.30
N LEU A 241 0.81 -15.78 -11.07
CA LEU A 241 1.56 -16.82 -11.76
C LEU A 241 2.93 -17.00 -11.12
N ARG A 242 3.17 -18.15 -10.49
CA ARG A 242 4.50 -18.53 -10.02
C ARG A 242 5.20 -19.32 -11.11
N VAL A 243 6.11 -18.65 -11.83
CA VAL A 243 6.85 -19.18 -12.98
C VAL A 243 8.27 -19.60 -12.59
N GLY A 244 8.80 -19.12 -11.46
CA GLY A 244 10.03 -19.63 -10.82
C GLY A 244 11.24 -18.71 -10.91
N PHE A 245 11.08 -17.45 -11.31
CA PHE A 245 12.20 -16.52 -11.37
C PHE A 245 12.71 -16.16 -9.98
N ILE A 246 11.80 -15.85 -9.05
CA ILE A 246 12.13 -15.54 -7.65
C ILE A 246 12.80 -16.74 -6.98
N LYS A 247 12.26 -17.95 -7.21
CA LYS A 247 12.86 -19.21 -6.76
C LYS A 247 14.31 -19.34 -7.23
N LYS A 248 14.54 -19.23 -8.56
CA LYS A 248 15.88 -19.35 -9.13
C LYS A 248 16.82 -18.26 -8.62
N TYR A 249 16.31 -17.03 -8.46
CA TYR A 249 17.10 -15.92 -7.92
C TYR A 249 17.59 -16.21 -6.50
N ASN A 250 16.73 -16.73 -5.63
CA ASN A 250 17.11 -17.12 -4.27
C ASN A 250 18.13 -18.26 -4.26
N GLU A 251 18.06 -19.20 -5.20
CA GLU A 251 19.00 -20.34 -5.27
C GLU A 251 20.33 -20.00 -5.96
N ALA A 252 20.39 -18.90 -6.71
CA ALA A 252 21.55 -18.51 -7.49
C ALA A 252 22.65 -17.88 -6.63
N THR A 253 23.90 -18.15 -7.03
CA THR A 253 25.09 -17.50 -6.46
C THR A 253 25.15 -16.02 -6.82
N GLN A 254 25.90 -15.24 -6.04
CA GLN A 254 26.12 -13.81 -6.33
C GLN A 254 26.64 -13.57 -7.76
N ALA A 255 27.57 -14.40 -8.24
CA ALA A 255 28.12 -14.28 -9.59
C ALA A 255 27.05 -14.51 -10.69
N GLU A 256 26.11 -15.42 -10.45
CA GLU A 256 24.99 -15.67 -11.36
C GLU A 256 23.97 -14.50 -11.35
N ARG A 257 23.69 -13.92 -10.17
CA ARG A 257 22.84 -12.72 -10.05
C ARG A 257 23.49 -11.50 -10.71
N ASP A 258 24.79 -11.34 -10.56
CA ASP A 258 25.56 -10.29 -11.22
C ASP A 258 25.51 -10.43 -12.74
N ALA A 259 25.65 -11.66 -13.24
CA ALA A 259 25.53 -11.95 -14.67
C ALA A 259 24.10 -11.70 -15.19
N LEU A 260 23.07 -11.97 -14.38
CA LEU A 260 21.66 -11.75 -14.73
C LEU A 260 21.37 -10.28 -15.09
N ALA A 261 22.00 -9.33 -14.39
CA ALA A 261 21.85 -7.90 -14.68
C ALA A 261 22.34 -7.53 -16.09
N GLU A 262 23.23 -8.33 -16.68
CA GLU A 262 23.80 -8.15 -18.02
C GLU A 262 23.08 -9.00 -19.09
N VAL A 263 22.13 -9.87 -18.70
CA VAL A 263 21.39 -10.72 -19.65
C VAL A 263 20.50 -9.86 -20.54
N LYS A 264 20.56 -10.11 -21.85
CA LYS A 264 19.68 -9.48 -22.83
C LYS A 264 18.25 -9.97 -22.64
N GLU A 265 17.41 -9.25 -21.88
CA GLU A 265 15.93 -9.35 -21.81
C GLU A 265 15.32 -10.68 -22.34
N THR A 266 15.70 -11.84 -21.80
CA THR A 266 15.15 -13.16 -22.16
C THR A 266 14.65 -13.83 -20.90
N PHE A 267 13.34 -13.88 -20.71
CA PHE A 267 12.70 -14.43 -19.51
C PHE A 267 11.56 -15.35 -19.90
N ALA A 268 11.28 -16.31 -19.02
CA ALA A 268 10.07 -17.12 -19.12
C ALA A 268 8.85 -16.25 -18.80
N GLY A 269 7.70 -16.57 -19.37
CA GLY A 269 6.45 -15.85 -19.11
C GLY A 269 5.30 -16.39 -19.95
N ILE A 270 4.14 -15.73 -19.89
CA ILE A 270 3.01 -16.14 -20.73
C ILE A 270 3.27 -15.85 -22.21
N GLU A 271 2.76 -16.72 -23.08
CA GLU A 271 2.84 -16.49 -24.53
C GLU A 271 2.05 -15.25 -24.95
N GLN A 272 2.50 -14.58 -26.01
CA GLN A 272 1.86 -13.36 -26.54
C GLN A 272 0.85 -13.66 -27.67
N SER A 273 0.11 -14.78 -27.56
CA SER A 273 -0.80 -15.27 -28.60
C SER A 273 -2.20 -14.62 -28.50
N LEU A 274 -2.98 -14.67 -29.59
CA LEU A 274 -4.41 -14.32 -29.53
C LEU A 274 -5.20 -15.27 -28.62
N GLU A 275 -4.75 -16.51 -28.48
CA GLU A 275 -5.35 -17.50 -27.59
C GLU A 275 -5.20 -17.09 -26.13
N MET A 276 -4.00 -16.68 -25.71
CA MET A 276 -3.76 -16.11 -24.38
C MET A 276 -4.64 -14.89 -24.12
N LYS A 277 -4.85 -14.04 -25.13
CA LYS A 277 -5.71 -12.87 -24.98
C LYS A 277 -7.17 -13.23 -24.76
N ARG A 278 -7.67 -14.22 -25.51
CA ARG A 278 -9.01 -14.78 -25.31
C ARG A 278 -9.15 -15.36 -23.92
N PHE A 279 -8.16 -16.14 -23.48
CA PHE A 279 -8.14 -16.73 -22.16
C PHE A 279 -8.25 -15.66 -21.07
N LEU A 280 -7.41 -14.63 -21.11
CA LEU A 280 -7.42 -13.58 -20.10
C LEU A 280 -8.73 -12.78 -20.07
N TRP A 281 -9.22 -12.37 -21.24
CA TRP A 281 -10.45 -11.57 -21.33
C TRP A 281 -11.72 -12.38 -21.00
N ASN A 282 -11.85 -13.58 -21.57
CA ASN A 282 -13.08 -14.39 -21.43
C ASN A 282 -13.26 -14.95 -20.01
N ASN A 283 -12.17 -15.16 -19.26
CA ASN A 283 -12.24 -15.48 -17.84
C ASN A 283 -12.54 -14.26 -16.96
N HIS A 284 -12.53 -13.05 -17.53
CA HIS A 284 -12.81 -11.78 -16.85
C HIS A 284 -11.91 -11.54 -15.64
N PHE A 285 -10.60 -11.81 -15.77
CA PHE A 285 -9.64 -11.47 -14.72
C PHE A 285 -9.59 -9.96 -14.50
N ALA A 286 -9.54 -9.54 -13.23
CA ALA A 286 -9.42 -8.13 -12.88
C ALA A 286 -7.98 -7.63 -13.05
N ALA A 287 -6.99 -8.49 -12.79
CA ALA A 287 -5.56 -8.22 -12.89
C ALA A 287 -4.77 -9.52 -13.04
N VAL A 288 -3.55 -9.42 -13.56
CA VAL A 288 -2.61 -10.55 -13.66
C VAL A 288 -1.25 -10.11 -13.13
N ALA A 289 -0.63 -10.92 -12.27
CA ALA A 289 0.71 -10.69 -11.78
C ALA A 289 1.55 -11.96 -11.84
N SER A 290 2.87 -11.80 -11.85
CA SER A 290 3.82 -12.93 -11.81
C SER A 290 5.04 -12.61 -10.97
N ASP A 291 5.80 -13.66 -10.68
CA ASP A 291 7.12 -13.57 -10.03
C ASP A 291 8.24 -13.18 -11.01
N GLN A 292 7.92 -12.87 -12.28
CA GLN A 292 8.89 -12.55 -13.32
C GLN A 292 9.18 -11.03 -13.41
N PRO A 293 10.33 -10.65 -14.01
CA PRO A 293 10.65 -9.26 -14.36
C PRO A 293 9.78 -8.67 -15.47
N ALA A 294 9.12 -9.53 -16.23
CA ALA A 294 8.15 -9.21 -17.26
C ALA A 294 7.08 -10.30 -17.25
N LEU A 295 5.80 -9.93 -17.29
CA LEU A 295 4.72 -10.93 -17.29
C LEU A 295 4.79 -11.86 -18.53
N GLU A 296 5.09 -11.29 -19.69
CA GLU A 296 5.15 -11.99 -20.96
C GLU A 296 6.52 -12.62 -21.21
N ALA A 297 6.54 -13.75 -21.92
CA ALA A 297 7.79 -14.36 -22.36
C ALA A 297 8.55 -13.38 -23.26
N MET A 298 9.80 -13.08 -22.89
CA MET A 298 10.62 -12.13 -23.63
C MET A 298 11.44 -12.87 -24.68
N LEU A 299 11.11 -12.65 -25.96
CA LEU A 299 11.77 -13.30 -27.10
C LEU A 299 13.09 -12.61 -27.46
N ALA A 300 14.17 -13.39 -27.62
CA ALA A 300 15.44 -12.93 -28.17
C ALA A 300 15.21 -12.31 -29.57
N SER A 301 15.48 -11.01 -29.69
CA SER A 301 15.09 -10.14 -30.80
C SER A 301 15.31 -10.67 -32.23
N ALA A 302 14.23 -10.76 -33.01
CA ALA A 302 14.20 -10.49 -34.45
C ALA A 302 12.84 -9.94 -34.97
N GLY A 303 11.88 -9.67 -34.08
CA GLY A 303 10.52 -9.28 -34.49
C GLY A 303 9.76 -8.48 -33.44
N ARG A 304 10.46 -7.69 -32.61
CA ARG A 304 9.80 -6.74 -31.69
C ARG A 304 9.21 -5.60 -32.52
N ALA A 305 8.16 -5.88 -33.28
CA ALA A 305 7.13 -4.87 -33.49
C ALA A 305 6.63 -4.59 -32.07
N SER A 306 7.09 -3.49 -31.48
CA SER A 306 6.58 -2.91 -30.24
C SER A 306 5.18 -3.43 -29.93
N ALA A 307 5.01 -4.28 -28.90
CA ALA A 307 3.78 -5.02 -28.60
C ALA A 307 2.54 -4.16 -28.89
N PRO A 308 1.97 -4.27 -30.10
CA PRO A 308 1.09 -3.21 -30.59
C PRO A 308 -0.35 -3.49 -30.12
N ASP A 309 -0.54 -4.48 -29.26
CA ASP A 309 -1.79 -5.07 -28.80
C ASP A 309 -1.73 -5.52 -27.32
N ASP A 310 -1.07 -4.70 -26.49
CA ASP A 310 -0.90 -4.88 -25.05
C ASP A 310 -2.25 -4.86 -24.27
N PRO A 311 -2.57 -5.88 -23.46
CA PRO A 311 -3.76 -5.94 -22.58
C PRO A 311 -3.97 -4.70 -21.68
N ARG A 312 -2.89 -4.08 -21.20
CA ARG A 312 -2.95 -2.83 -20.41
C ARG A 312 -3.67 -1.75 -21.18
N VAL A 313 -3.38 -1.63 -22.48
CA VAL A 313 -3.95 -0.55 -23.30
C VAL A 313 -5.29 -0.93 -23.91
N LEU A 314 -5.48 -2.18 -24.32
CA LEU A 314 -6.73 -2.61 -24.95
C LEU A 314 -7.87 -2.77 -23.94
N TRP A 315 -7.57 -3.17 -22.71
CA TRP A 315 -8.57 -3.52 -21.70
C TRP A 315 -8.47 -2.71 -20.41
N GLY A 316 -7.35 -2.03 -20.17
CA GLY A 316 -7.09 -1.41 -18.89
C GLY A 316 -6.75 -2.43 -17.80
N MET A 317 -6.07 -3.52 -18.16
CA MET A 317 -5.70 -4.59 -17.21
C MET A 317 -4.41 -4.26 -16.45
N PRO A 318 -4.42 -4.25 -15.10
CA PRO A 318 -3.20 -4.16 -14.29
C PRO A 318 -2.30 -5.37 -14.52
N ILE A 319 -1.00 -5.11 -14.71
CA ILE A 319 0.06 -6.12 -14.79
C ILE A 319 0.97 -5.98 -13.58
N GLY A 320 1.19 -7.08 -12.86
CA GLY A 320 2.09 -7.15 -11.72
C GLY A 320 3.36 -7.94 -12.01
N GLU A 321 4.49 -7.44 -11.55
CA GLU A 321 5.83 -8.02 -11.78
C GLU A 321 6.58 -8.12 -10.45
N PHE A 322 7.50 -9.08 -10.35
CA PHE A 322 8.31 -9.36 -9.15
C PHE A 322 7.53 -9.65 -7.86
N PHE A 323 6.34 -10.26 -7.95
CA PHE A 323 5.62 -10.70 -6.75
C PHE A 323 6.38 -11.86 -6.08
N ASP A 324 6.59 -11.80 -4.77
CA ASP A 324 7.13 -12.93 -4.01
C ASP A 324 6.02 -13.94 -3.74
N LEU A 325 6.02 -15.01 -4.52
CA LEU A 325 5.02 -16.07 -4.44
C LEU A 325 5.53 -17.34 -3.77
N GLU A 326 6.79 -17.37 -3.28
CA GLU A 326 7.39 -18.60 -2.74
C GLU A 326 6.65 -19.07 -1.49
N LYS A 327 6.52 -18.19 -0.49
CA LYS A 327 5.86 -18.57 0.76
C LYS A 327 4.36 -18.79 0.59
N LEU A 328 3.72 -18.02 -0.30
CA LEU A 328 2.32 -18.25 -0.67
C LEU A 328 2.13 -19.63 -1.31
N ALA A 329 3.04 -20.04 -2.20
CA ALA A 329 2.99 -21.36 -2.83
C ALA A 329 3.19 -22.49 -1.81
N GLU A 330 4.09 -22.33 -0.83
CA GLU A 330 4.24 -23.28 0.28
C GLU A 330 2.93 -23.44 1.06
N ILE A 331 2.30 -22.32 1.45
CA ILE A 331 1.02 -22.32 2.17
C ILE A 331 -0.06 -23.00 1.31
N CYS A 332 -0.14 -22.69 0.02
CA CYS A 332 -1.10 -23.31 -0.89
C CYS A 332 -0.88 -24.82 -1.02
N ALA A 333 0.38 -25.28 -1.10
CA ALA A 333 0.72 -26.70 -1.17
C ALA A 333 0.40 -27.45 0.13
N GLU A 334 0.69 -26.85 1.29
CA GLU A 334 0.40 -27.43 2.61
C GLU A 334 -1.11 -27.54 2.87
N THR A 335 -1.87 -26.55 2.42
CA THR A 335 -3.32 -26.44 2.69
C THR A 335 -4.19 -27.05 1.59
N GLY A 336 -3.63 -27.31 0.40
CA GLY A 336 -4.35 -27.68 -0.81
C GLY A 336 -5.25 -26.56 -1.37
N ARG A 337 -5.10 -25.31 -0.91
CA ARG A 337 -5.92 -24.17 -1.32
C ARG A 337 -5.12 -23.17 -2.12
N TYR A 338 -5.45 -23.03 -3.41
CA TYR A 338 -4.81 -22.10 -4.35
C TYR A 338 -5.62 -20.83 -4.60
N THR A 339 -6.59 -20.55 -3.73
CA THR A 339 -7.48 -19.39 -3.78
C THR A 339 -7.53 -18.73 -2.40
N PHE A 340 -7.51 -17.41 -2.38
CA PHE A 340 -7.38 -16.60 -1.17
C PHE A 340 -7.99 -15.20 -1.37
N PHE A 341 -8.19 -14.46 -0.28
CA PHE A 341 -8.52 -13.04 -0.38
C PHE A 341 -7.24 -12.25 -0.66
N PHE A 342 -7.24 -11.43 -1.71
CA PHE A 342 -6.12 -10.57 -2.08
C PHE A 342 -6.51 -9.12 -1.90
N SER A 343 -5.60 -8.30 -1.38
CA SER A 343 -5.76 -6.84 -1.29
C SER A 343 -4.46 -6.12 -1.59
N SER A 344 -4.49 -5.14 -2.49
CA SER A 344 -3.34 -4.30 -2.83
C SER A 344 -3.79 -2.87 -3.15
N TRP A 345 -3.13 -1.89 -2.53
CA TRP A 345 -3.35 -0.47 -2.79
C TRP A 345 -2.04 0.17 -3.28
N PRO A 346 -1.92 0.54 -4.57
CA PRO A 346 -0.72 1.20 -5.03
C PRO A 346 -0.57 2.59 -4.39
N LEU A 347 0.66 3.10 -4.30
CA LEU A 347 0.92 4.45 -3.79
C LEU A 347 0.05 5.48 -4.54
N ASN A 348 -0.61 6.36 -3.77
CA ASN A 348 -1.54 7.36 -4.30
C ASN A 348 -0.80 8.53 -4.97
N MET A 349 -0.26 8.31 -6.17
CA MET A 349 0.52 9.29 -6.90
C MET A 349 -0.40 10.26 -7.69
N ARG A 350 -0.70 11.44 -7.12
CA ARG A 350 -1.41 12.53 -7.82
C ARG A 350 -0.42 13.56 -8.38
N ASN A 351 -0.55 13.87 -9.67
CA ASN A 351 0.37 14.80 -10.35
C ASN A 351 0.16 16.26 -9.92
N ARG A 352 1.23 16.92 -9.47
CA ARG A 352 1.53 18.33 -9.78
C ARG A 352 2.98 18.43 -10.26
N ARG A 353 3.26 19.31 -11.23
CA ARG A 353 4.64 19.62 -11.63
C ARG A 353 5.33 20.34 -10.46
N MET A 354 6.40 19.74 -9.92
CA MET A 354 7.28 20.36 -8.92
C MET A 354 8.65 20.64 -9.55
N ARG A 355 9.27 21.78 -9.23
CA ARG A 355 10.64 22.15 -9.63
C ARG A 355 11.62 21.72 -8.52
N VAL A 356 12.72 21.08 -8.89
CA VAL A 356 13.73 20.51 -7.96
C VAL A 356 14.89 21.50 -7.72
N ALA A 357 15.44 21.55 -6.50
CA ALA A 357 16.70 22.23 -6.13
C ALA A 357 17.69 21.24 -5.46
N ALA A 358 19.00 21.48 -5.57
CA ALA A 358 20.09 20.49 -5.47
C ALA A 358 20.87 20.39 -4.13
N LYS A 359 21.51 19.22 -3.91
CA LYS A 359 22.25 18.65 -2.72
C LYS A 359 23.63 19.29 -2.37
N ARG A 360 24.16 19.01 -1.14
CA ARG A 360 25.59 19.09 -0.72
C ARG A 360 25.99 17.94 0.26
N SER A 361 27.31 17.65 0.33
CA SER A 361 28.05 16.43 0.72
C SER A 361 28.52 16.26 2.19
N SER A 362 28.95 15.04 2.57
CA SER A 362 29.36 14.56 3.90
C SER A 362 30.82 14.01 3.98
N GLU A 363 31.38 13.88 5.20
CA GLU A 363 32.59 13.11 5.59
C GLU A 363 32.41 12.45 7.00
N SER A 364 33.08 11.32 7.27
CA SER A 364 32.98 10.39 8.44
C SER A 364 34.19 10.49 9.41
N PRO A 365 34.18 9.95 10.67
CA PRO A 365 34.70 8.56 10.92
C PRO A 365 34.36 7.81 12.27
N THR A 366 34.59 6.47 12.25
CA THR A 366 35.12 5.46 13.24
C THR A 366 34.66 5.26 14.71
N SER A 367 34.66 3.97 15.12
CA SER A 367 34.01 3.30 16.26
C SER A 367 34.88 2.98 17.50
N PHE A 368 34.22 2.70 18.65
CA PHE A 368 34.75 1.97 19.83
C PHE A 368 33.64 1.13 20.51
N ALA A 369 33.99 0.01 21.15
CA ALA A 369 33.09 -0.97 21.78
C ALA A 369 33.10 -0.90 23.33
N PHE A 370 32.05 -1.39 24.02
CA PHE A 370 32.10 -2.38 25.15
C PHE A 370 30.75 -2.59 25.91
N ALA A 371 30.49 -3.88 26.19
CA ALA A 371 29.81 -4.57 27.32
C ALA A 371 28.35 -4.30 27.76
N HIS A 372 27.54 -5.37 27.75
CA HIS A 372 26.15 -5.48 28.22
C HIS A 372 26.04 -6.11 29.62
N ASP A 373 25.11 -5.61 30.45
CA ASP A 373 24.57 -6.33 31.62
C ASP A 373 23.09 -6.70 31.37
N LYS A 374 22.74 -7.98 31.61
CA LYS A 374 21.40 -8.55 31.44
C LYS A 374 20.81 -8.96 32.80
N HIS A 375 19.58 -8.54 33.10
CA HIS A 375 18.73 -9.17 34.11
C HIS A 375 17.39 -9.56 33.46
N PRO A 376 17.04 -10.86 33.35
CA PRO A 376 15.78 -11.28 32.75
C PRO A 376 14.65 -11.37 33.78
N ILE A 377 13.50 -10.80 33.46
CA ILE A 377 12.20 -11.11 34.08
C ILE A 377 11.56 -12.23 33.24
N THR A 378 11.05 -13.27 33.89
CA THR A 378 10.36 -14.41 33.25
C THR A 378 8.87 -14.11 33.18
N MET A 379 8.34 -13.88 31.98
CA MET A 379 6.89 -13.67 31.72
C MET A 379 6.30 -14.90 30.99
N PRO A 380 4.98 -15.14 31.09
CA PRO A 380 4.33 -16.32 30.51
C PRO A 380 4.51 -16.38 28.98
N THR A 381 4.86 -17.55 28.46
CA THR A 381 5.13 -17.78 27.04
C THR A 381 3.89 -17.76 26.13
N ASP A 382 2.67 -17.68 26.69
CA ASP A 382 1.42 -17.61 25.91
C ASP A 382 0.63 -16.33 26.23
N TRP A 383 1.14 -15.19 25.76
CA TRP A 383 0.45 -13.90 25.85
C TRP A 383 -0.79 -13.84 24.97
N THR A 384 -1.00 -14.76 24.02
CA THR A 384 -2.12 -14.71 23.06
C THR A 384 -3.48 -14.91 23.72
N THR A 385 -3.51 -15.68 24.82
CA THR A 385 -4.73 -15.98 25.59
C THR A 385 -4.67 -15.52 27.04
N ALA A 386 -3.49 -15.30 27.60
CA ALA A 386 -3.32 -14.82 28.97
C ALA A 386 -3.77 -13.34 29.14
N PRO A 387 -4.24 -12.95 30.34
CA PRO A 387 -4.41 -11.55 30.70
C PRO A 387 -3.08 -10.81 30.56
N LEU A 388 -3.10 -9.67 29.86
CA LEU A 388 -1.94 -8.78 29.80
C LEU A 388 -1.90 -7.91 31.06
N PRO A 389 -0.70 -7.52 31.53
CA PRO A 389 -0.57 -6.59 32.64
C PRO A 389 -1.24 -5.26 32.30
N SER A 390 -1.88 -4.64 33.27
CA SER A 390 -2.29 -3.24 33.18
C SER A 390 -1.07 -2.31 33.17
N TYR A 391 -1.28 -1.05 32.77
CA TYR A 391 -0.22 -0.04 32.68
C TYR A 391 0.51 0.15 34.02
N ASP A 392 -0.22 0.10 35.13
CA ASP A 392 0.35 0.27 36.47
C ASP A 392 1.08 -0.98 36.98
N GLU A 393 0.86 -2.14 36.36
CA GLU A 393 1.57 -3.40 36.65
C GLU A 393 2.86 -3.55 35.82
N LEU A 394 3.02 -2.76 34.75
CA LEU A 394 4.21 -2.78 33.93
C LEU A 394 5.43 -2.23 34.69
N PRO A 395 6.62 -2.84 34.51
CA PRO A 395 7.84 -2.37 35.15
C PRO A 395 8.25 -0.97 34.67
N ALA A 396 9.10 -0.30 35.43
CA ALA A 396 9.74 0.93 34.97
C ALA A 396 11.06 0.62 34.26
N PHE A 397 11.31 1.31 33.14
CA PHE A 397 12.67 1.44 32.62
C PHE A 397 13.31 2.69 33.22
N LYS A 398 14.20 2.52 34.18
CA LYS A 398 14.82 3.62 34.94
C LYS A 398 13.73 4.52 35.56
N ASN A 399 13.60 5.77 35.10
CA ASN A 399 12.63 6.76 35.54
C ASN A 399 11.35 6.82 34.67
N PHE A 400 11.17 5.90 33.72
CA PHE A 400 10.03 5.80 32.82
C PHE A 400 9.11 4.64 33.24
N PRO A 401 7.96 4.91 33.88
CA PRO A 401 7.01 3.86 34.28
C PRO A 401 6.27 3.30 33.05
N GLY A 402 5.73 2.09 33.20
CA GLY A 402 4.88 1.50 32.17
C GLY A 402 5.64 0.96 30.97
N CYS A 403 6.78 0.30 31.17
CA CYS A 403 7.61 -0.27 30.12
C CYS A 403 7.14 -1.69 29.78
N ALA A 404 6.77 -1.93 28.52
CA ALA A 404 6.26 -3.24 28.06
C ALA A 404 7.36 -4.16 27.51
N TRP A 405 8.64 -3.83 27.72
CA TRP A 405 9.73 -4.65 27.21
C TRP A 405 9.71 -6.04 27.86
N GLY A 406 9.85 -7.06 27.02
CA GLY A 406 9.75 -8.46 27.43
C GLY A 406 8.32 -9.01 27.53
N VAL A 407 7.26 -8.21 27.37
CA VAL A 407 5.87 -8.71 27.35
C VAL A 407 5.67 -9.75 26.25
N TRP A 408 6.26 -9.50 25.07
CA TRP A 408 6.24 -10.44 23.94
C TRP A 408 7.55 -11.22 23.78
N GLY A 409 8.42 -11.18 24.79
CA GLY A 409 9.77 -11.75 24.75
C GLY A 409 10.87 -10.70 24.50
N MET A 410 12.10 -11.00 24.93
CA MET A 410 13.23 -10.06 24.86
C MET A 410 13.82 -9.91 23.46
N ASP A 411 13.48 -10.79 22.52
CA ASP A 411 13.90 -10.70 21.12
C ASP A 411 12.78 -10.16 20.22
N ASP A 412 11.67 -9.68 20.81
CA ASP A 412 10.55 -9.11 20.07
C ASP A 412 10.95 -7.86 19.27
N GLN A 413 10.38 -7.75 18.08
CA GLN A 413 10.56 -6.62 17.16
C GLN A 413 9.24 -6.16 16.51
N LEU A 414 8.09 -6.66 16.99
CA LEU A 414 6.77 -6.27 16.50
C LEU A 414 6.05 -5.31 17.44
N GLY A 415 6.30 -5.39 18.76
CA GLY A 415 5.61 -4.57 19.74
C GLY A 415 4.13 -4.95 19.86
N THR A 416 3.25 -3.96 19.95
CA THR A 416 1.80 -4.21 20.09
C THR A 416 1.16 -4.84 18.85
N ILE A 417 1.85 -4.88 17.70
CA ILE A 417 1.40 -5.62 16.51
C ILE A 417 1.22 -7.11 16.79
N ASN A 418 1.95 -7.67 17.77
CA ASN A 418 1.73 -9.03 18.26
C ASN A 418 0.26 -9.30 18.63
N LEU A 419 -0.51 -8.29 19.05
CA LEU A 419 -1.94 -8.43 19.38
C LEU A 419 -2.81 -8.81 18.17
N LEU A 420 -2.33 -8.57 16.95
CA LEU A 420 -2.99 -8.91 15.68
C LEU A 420 -2.72 -10.37 15.28
N THR A 421 -3.06 -11.30 16.18
CA THR A 421 -2.97 -12.74 15.89
C THR A 421 -3.87 -13.14 14.72
N ASP A 422 -3.55 -14.24 14.04
CA ASP A 422 -4.38 -14.81 12.98
C ASP A 422 -5.86 -14.88 13.43
N ALA A 423 -6.13 -15.41 14.63
CA ALA A 423 -7.50 -15.53 15.15
C ALA A 423 -8.22 -14.18 15.27
N VAL A 424 -7.51 -13.12 15.66
CA VAL A 424 -8.05 -11.75 15.69
C VAL A 424 -8.32 -11.27 14.27
N VAL A 425 -7.43 -11.50 13.31
CA VAL A 425 -7.62 -11.15 11.89
C VAL A 425 -8.84 -11.86 11.32
N GLN A 426 -8.95 -13.18 11.50
CA GLN A 426 -10.08 -13.98 11.02
C GLN A 426 -11.40 -13.48 11.58
N ARG A 427 -11.48 -13.31 12.91
CA ARG A 427 -12.68 -12.83 13.57
C ARG A 427 -13.07 -11.46 13.04
N SER A 428 -12.12 -10.54 12.94
CA SER A 428 -12.35 -9.17 12.48
C SER A 428 -12.87 -9.15 11.04
N ALA A 429 -12.23 -9.91 10.14
CA ALA A 429 -12.66 -10.01 8.75
C ALA A 429 -14.07 -10.63 8.63
N ALA A 430 -14.31 -11.74 9.33
CA ALA A 430 -15.59 -12.42 9.33
C ALA A 430 -16.70 -11.52 9.88
N GLU A 431 -16.45 -10.75 10.93
CA GLU A 431 -17.43 -9.87 11.55
C GLU A 431 -17.71 -8.62 10.71
N HIS A 432 -16.71 -8.06 10.04
CA HIS A 432 -16.77 -6.69 9.53
C HIS A 432 -16.75 -6.53 8.01
N ILE A 433 -16.38 -7.55 7.22
CA ILE A 433 -16.48 -7.51 5.75
C ILE A 433 -17.84 -8.09 5.31
N ARG A 434 -18.89 -7.28 5.37
CA ARG A 434 -20.30 -7.68 5.17
C ARG A 434 -20.92 -7.09 3.92
N THR A 435 -20.46 -5.93 3.46
CA THR A 435 -20.97 -5.22 2.28
C THR A 435 -19.99 -5.32 1.11
N GLY A 436 -18.70 -5.51 1.40
CA GLY A 436 -17.61 -5.45 0.42
C GLY A 436 -17.25 -4.02 0.01
N LYS A 437 -17.80 -3.02 0.71
CA LYS A 437 -17.42 -1.63 0.53
C LYS A 437 -16.00 -1.42 1.04
N THR A 438 -15.15 -0.83 0.21
CA THR A 438 -13.77 -0.48 0.55
C THR A 438 -13.55 1.02 0.55
N VAL A 439 -12.66 1.48 1.43
CA VAL A 439 -12.26 2.89 1.54
C VAL A 439 -10.75 2.96 1.69
N SER A 440 -10.08 3.64 0.75
CA SER A 440 -8.66 4.00 0.87
C SER A 440 -8.48 5.00 2.01
N LEU A 441 -7.48 4.77 2.87
CA LEU A 441 -7.12 5.70 3.95
C LEU A 441 -5.83 6.49 3.63
N ASN A 442 -5.33 6.37 2.40
CA ASN A 442 -4.06 6.95 1.99
C ASN A 442 -4.26 8.32 1.34
N CYS A 443 -3.67 9.36 1.92
CA CYS A 443 -3.54 10.64 1.26
C CYS A 443 -2.71 10.51 -0.03
N PRO A 444 -2.92 11.42 -1.01
CA PRO A 444 -2.01 11.53 -2.13
C PRO A 444 -0.57 11.74 -1.66
N LEU A 445 0.42 11.18 -2.37
CA LEU A 445 1.82 11.26 -1.98
C LEU A 445 2.29 12.71 -1.80
N ASN A 446 1.76 13.62 -2.62
CA ASN A 446 2.04 15.06 -2.60
C ASN A 446 1.18 15.86 -1.61
N PHE A 447 0.54 15.19 -0.65
CA PHE A 447 -0.22 15.79 0.44
C PHE A 447 0.50 15.57 1.77
N PRO A 448 0.64 16.64 2.59
CA PRO A 448 0.43 18.05 2.25
C PRO A 448 1.44 18.54 1.18
N SER A 449 1.10 19.61 0.45
CA SER A 449 1.99 20.15 -0.59
C SER A 449 3.31 20.68 -0.06
N LYS A 450 3.33 21.09 1.21
CA LYS A 450 4.49 21.54 1.96
C LYS A 450 4.46 20.78 3.29
N PRO A 451 5.26 19.71 3.43
CA PRO A 451 5.32 18.94 4.67
C PRO A 451 5.72 19.79 5.88
N MET A 452 5.16 19.43 7.03
CA MET A 452 5.45 20.06 8.31
C MET A 452 6.77 19.52 8.89
N PHE A 453 7.25 20.11 9.99
CA PHE A 453 8.47 19.68 10.67
C PHE A 453 9.74 19.75 9.81
N GLY A 454 9.76 20.61 8.80
CA GLY A 454 10.91 20.81 7.92
C GLY A 454 11.24 19.62 7.01
N ARG A 455 10.30 18.69 6.82
CA ARG A 455 10.48 17.51 5.96
C ARG A 455 10.46 17.87 4.48
N LEU A 456 11.14 17.06 3.65
CA LEU A 456 11.20 17.29 2.22
C LEU A 456 9.85 16.98 1.54
N PRO A 457 9.37 17.85 0.62
CA PRO A 457 8.24 17.50 -0.21
C PRO A 457 8.65 16.43 -1.24
N PRO A 458 7.71 15.57 -1.66
CA PRO A 458 7.99 14.51 -2.61
C PRO A 458 8.30 15.07 -4.00
N THR A 459 9.13 14.36 -4.75
CA THR A 459 9.38 14.63 -6.17
C THR A 459 9.06 13.40 -7.01
N ILE A 460 8.49 13.63 -8.19
CA ILE A 460 8.16 12.58 -9.17
C ILE A 460 8.81 12.98 -10.50
N ASN A 461 9.74 12.16 -10.98
CA ASN A 461 10.45 12.32 -12.23
C ASN A 461 9.95 11.30 -13.26
N TYR A 462 9.28 11.80 -14.30
CA TYR A 462 8.74 10.97 -15.39
C TYR A 462 9.83 10.69 -16.44
N ILE A 463 10.14 9.42 -16.64
CA ILE A 463 11.14 8.95 -17.61
C ILE A 463 10.42 8.42 -18.84
N GLN A 464 10.71 9.02 -20.00
CA GLN A 464 10.24 8.52 -21.28
C GLN A 464 11.36 7.70 -21.92
N LYS A 465 11.22 6.37 -21.96
CA LYS A 465 12.19 5.51 -22.66
C LYS A 465 11.98 5.57 -24.16
N GLN A 466 13.10 5.61 -24.90
CA GLN A 466 13.15 5.64 -26.36
C GLN A 466 13.98 4.50 -26.91
N LYS A 467 13.52 3.90 -28.00
CA LYS A 467 14.25 2.89 -28.80
C LYS A 467 14.07 3.24 -30.26
N GLU A 468 15.18 3.35 -31.00
CA GLU A 468 15.17 3.69 -32.43
C GLU A 468 14.34 4.97 -32.76
N GLY A 469 14.46 5.99 -31.90
CA GLY A 469 13.72 7.26 -32.04
C GLY A 469 12.23 7.19 -31.69
N ARG A 470 11.73 6.05 -31.19
CA ARG A 470 10.33 5.85 -30.79
C ARG A 470 10.21 5.69 -29.29
N ASN A 471 9.27 6.42 -28.70
CA ASN A 471 8.87 6.26 -27.31
C ASN A 471 8.19 4.89 -27.13
N TYR A 472 8.67 4.04 -26.23
CA TYR A 472 8.11 2.68 -26.07
C TYR A 472 7.63 2.31 -24.66
N SER A 473 8.12 2.98 -23.62
CA SER A 473 7.61 2.83 -22.25
C SER A 473 7.84 4.09 -21.41
N ARG A 474 7.17 4.17 -20.27
CA ARG A 474 7.28 5.23 -19.27
C ARG A 474 7.54 4.63 -17.91
N ASP A 475 8.64 5.04 -17.30
CA ASP A 475 8.95 4.73 -15.91
C ASP A 475 8.85 6.02 -15.09
N ASP A 476 8.59 5.89 -13.80
CA ASP A 476 8.57 7.02 -12.88
C ASP A 476 9.56 6.78 -11.73
N GLU A 477 10.42 7.76 -11.46
CA GLU A 477 11.26 7.80 -10.26
C GLU A 477 10.60 8.71 -9.22
N ILE A 478 10.45 8.22 -7.98
CA ILE A 478 9.96 9.02 -6.86
C ILE A 478 11.06 9.23 -5.84
N HIS A 479 11.14 10.42 -5.26
CA HIS A 479 11.95 10.69 -4.07
C HIS A 479 11.05 11.30 -3.00
N ILE A 480 10.88 10.59 -1.88
CA ILE A 480 9.98 10.96 -0.79
C ILE A 480 10.68 10.81 0.56
N ASN A 481 10.29 11.65 1.51
CA ASN A 481 10.49 11.36 2.93
C ASN A 481 9.27 10.54 3.39
N THR A 482 9.49 9.38 4.04
CA THR A 482 8.39 8.45 4.39
C THR A 482 7.46 9.00 5.46
N GLN A 483 7.84 10.11 6.09
CA GLN A 483 7.09 10.84 7.11
C GLN A 483 6.48 12.17 6.59
N SER A 484 6.43 12.39 5.27
CA SER A 484 5.91 13.64 4.70
C SER A 484 4.40 13.63 4.38
N GLY A 485 3.68 12.53 4.64
CA GLY A 485 2.26 12.34 4.32
C GLY A 485 1.66 11.20 5.13
N SER A 486 0.61 10.52 4.64
CA SER A 486 0.09 9.34 5.36
C SER A 486 1.21 8.34 5.63
N GLN A 487 1.38 7.93 6.89
CA GLN A 487 2.55 7.17 7.34
C GLN A 487 2.24 6.27 8.54
N TRP A 488 2.99 5.19 8.68
CA TRP A 488 3.20 4.49 9.95
C TRP A 488 4.61 4.76 10.46
N ASP A 489 4.70 5.26 11.68
CA ASP A 489 5.96 5.43 12.40
C ASP A 489 6.38 4.13 13.07
N GLY A 490 7.54 3.64 12.64
CA GLY A 490 8.18 2.44 13.13
C GLY A 490 8.93 2.61 14.45
N LEU A 491 9.44 1.50 14.95
CA LEU A 491 10.14 1.43 16.24
C LEU A 491 11.51 2.10 16.23
N ARG A 492 12.04 2.43 15.04
CA ARG A 492 13.27 3.23 14.86
C ARG A 492 13.02 4.73 14.75
N HIS A 493 11.76 5.19 14.72
CA HIS A 493 11.47 6.61 14.49
C HIS A 493 11.90 7.50 15.66
N PHE A 494 11.52 7.13 16.89
CA PHE A 494 11.83 7.88 18.11
C PHE A 494 12.46 7.00 19.20
N PRO A 495 13.60 7.40 19.78
CA PRO A 495 14.16 6.76 20.96
C PRO A 495 13.70 7.46 22.26
N ILE A 496 13.98 6.79 23.38
CA ILE A 496 14.12 7.45 24.67
C ILE A 496 15.42 8.27 24.64
N LEU A 497 15.33 9.53 24.25
CA LEU A 497 16.46 10.44 23.97
C LEU A 497 17.47 10.52 25.12
N GLU A 498 16.98 10.56 26.37
CA GLU A 498 17.86 10.67 27.56
C GLU A 498 18.80 9.47 27.70
N HIS A 499 18.38 8.31 27.21
CA HIS A 499 19.10 7.05 27.35
C HIS A 499 19.55 6.50 26.01
N GLU A 500 19.29 7.22 24.93
CA GLU A 500 19.73 6.84 23.60
C GLU A 500 19.26 5.42 23.21
N THR A 501 18.04 5.07 23.63
CA THR A 501 17.54 3.70 23.57
C THR A 501 16.18 3.64 22.89
N PHE A 502 16.05 2.81 21.87
CA PHE A 502 14.80 2.48 21.17
C PHE A 502 14.09 1.29 21.85
N TYR A 503 13.02 0.82 21.21
CA TYR A 503 12.23 -0.30 21.68
C TYR A 503 13.07 -1.51 22.10
N ASN A 504 12.63 -2.15 23.19
CA ASN A 504 13.19 -3.38 23.74
C ASN A 504 14.70 -3.28 24.04
N ASN A 505 15.09 -2.17 24.68
CA ASN A 505 16.47 -1.87 25.06
C ASN A 505 17.47 -1.84 23.90
N THR A 506 17.04 -1.44 22.70
CA THR A 506 17.91 -1.34 21.52
C THR A 506 18.69 -0.02 21.55
N PRO A 507 20.01 -0.02 21.75
CA PRO A 507 20.82 1.19 21.75
C PRO A 507 20.81 1.87 20.37
N ALA A 508 20.78 3.19 20.33
CA ALA A 508 20.82 3.94 19.08
C ALA A 508 22.12 3.74 18.29
N VAL A 509 23.24 3.49 18.99
CA VAL A 509 24.54 3.18 18.38
C VAL A 509 24.53 1.87 17.59
N ASP A 510 23.64 0.93 17.93
CA ASP A 510 23.48 -0.34 17.22
C ASP A 510 22.67 -0.18 15.92
N LEU A 511 22.05 0.98 15.70
CA LEU A 511 21.20 1.25 14.55
C LEU A 511 21.94 2.18 13.57
N PRO A 512 22.29 1.70 12.38
CA PRO A 512 22.99 2.51 11.37
C PRO A 512 22.10 3.65 10.85
N HIS A 513 22.73 4.74 10.39
CA HIS A 513 22.06 5.89 9.79
C HIS A 513 22.85 6.40 8.57
N GLY A 514 22.28 7.33 7.82
CA GLY A 514 22.79 7.80 6.53
C GLY A 514 22.27 6.95 5.37
N VAL A 515 22.99 7.00 4.24
CA VAL A 515 22.69 6.12 3.10
C VAL A 515 22.97 4.69 3.54
N ILE A 516 21.94 3.85 3.51
CA ILE A 516 22.00 2.44 3.91
C ILE A 516 22.32 1.61 2.65
N PRO A 517 23.58 1.19 2.42
CA PRO A 517 23.88 0.25 1.36
C PRO A 517 23.36 -1.13 1.78
N ILE A 518 22.58 -1.76 0.91
CA ILE A 518 22.24 -3.18 1.07
C ILE A 518 22.78 -3.86 -0.17
N ASP A 519 23.98 -4.42 -0.04
CA ASP A 519 24.73 -5.02 -1.15
C ASP A 519 24.01 -6.25 -1.74
N GLY A 520 23.15 -6.91 -0.95
CA GLY A 520 22.16 -7.86 -1.44
C GLY A 520 21.24 -8.47 -0.38
N PRO A 521 20.13 -9.17 -0.75
CA PRO A 521 19.16 -9.70 0.19
C PRO A 521 19.67 -10.89 1.01
N GLU A 522 20.82 -11.48 0.65
CA GLU A 522 21.47 -12.55 1.43
C GLU A 522 22.61 -12.07 2.34
N GLN A 523 23.02 -10.80 2.20
CA GLN A 523 24.07 -10.18 3.02
C GLN A 523 23.50 -9.04 3.87
N ILE A 524 22.29 -9.24 4.39
CA ILE A 524 21.69 -8.28 5.30
C ILE A 524 22.26 -8.53 6.69
N ASP A 525 23.16 -7.67 7.14
CA ASP A 525 23.60 -7.67 8.54
C ASP A 525 22.37 -7.55 9.46
N ALA A 526 22.27 -8.43 10.45
CA ALA A 526 21.18 -8.43 11.42
C ALA A 526 21.06 -7.09 12.17
N SER A 527 22.14 -6.33 12.31
CA SER A 527 22.11 -4.96 12.85
C SER A 527 21.27 -4.01 11.99
N MET A 528 21.27 -4.21 10.66
CA MET A 528 20.56 -3.37 9.70
C MET A 528 19.04 -3.57 9.75
N THR A 529 18.55 -4.74 10.22
CA THR A 529 17.13 -5.10 10.23
C THR A 529 16.44 -4.90 11.57
N ARG A 530 17.17 -4.96 12.68
CA ARG A 530 16.58 -4.91 14.03
C ARG A 530 15.51 -3.83 14.20
N ILE A 531 14.29 -4.19 14.58
CA ILE A 531 13.15 -3.27 14.82
C ILE A 531 12.77 -2.36 13.63
N GLY A 532 13.20 -2.69 12.42
CA GLY A 532 12.85 -1.95 11.20
C GLY A 532 11.45 -2.26 10.66
N ILE A 533 10.93 -1.37 9.83
CA ILE A 533 9.55 -1.44 9.30
C ILE A 533 9.27 -2.69 8.47
N GLN A 534 10.30 -3.35 7.92
CA GLN A 534 10.14 -4.62 7.19
C GLN A 534 9.49 -5.72 8.04
N ASN A 535 9.64 -5.69 9.36
CA ASN A 535 9.00 -6.67 10.24
C ASN A 535 7.47 -6.52 10.19
N TRP A 536 6.97 -5.28 10.16
CA TRP A 536 5.54 -5.00 9.99
C TRP A 536 5.08 -5.19 8.54
N ALA A 537 5.93 -4.96 7.54
CA ALA A 537 5.61 -5.30 6.15
C ALA A 537 5.41 -6.81 5.94
N ASN A 538 6.19 -7.64 6.65
CA ASN A 538 6.07 -9.10 6.57
C ASN A 538 4.88 -9.66 7.38
N HIS A 539 4.52 -9.01 8.49
CA HIS A 539 3.37 -9.42 9.33
C HIS A 539 2.04 -8.85 8.81
N GLY A 540 2.04 -7.61 8.34
CA GLY A 540 0.86 -6.82 8.05
C GLY A 540 0.22 -6.21 9.32
N ILE A 541 -0.50 -5.11 9.14
CA ILE A 541 -1.31 -4.48 10.19
C ILE A 541 -2.77 -4.69 9.80
N CYS A 542 -3.26 -5.90 10.07
CA CYS A 542 -4.61 -6.34 9.72
C CYS A 542 -5.44 -6.63 10.97
N GLY A 543 -6.68 -6.18 11.04
CA GLY A 543 -7.51 -6.39 12.23
C GLY A 543 -8.79 -5.55 12.26
N ARG A 544 -9.37 -5.39 13.44
CA ARG A 544 -10.55 -4.55 13.66
C ARG A 544 -10.12 -3.09 13.82
N GLY A 545 -10.49 -2.25 12.87
CA GLY A 545 -10.41 -0.80 12.99
C GLY A 545 -11.60 -0.23 13.74
N VAL A 546 -11.33 0.80 14.55
CA VAL A 546 -12.33 1.54 15.31
C VAL A 546 -12.15 3.04 15.05
N LEU A 547 -13.14 3.68 14.43
CA LEU A 547 -13.12 5.12 14.18
C LEU A 547 -13.79 5.89 15.31
N LEU A 548 -13.03 6.69 16.05
CA LEU A 548 -13.58 7.78 16.85
C LEU A 548 -13.64 9.05 16.00
N ASP A 549 -14.84 9.43 15.57
CA ASP A 549 -15.08 10.57 14.69
C ASP A 549 -15.40 11.81 15.53
N LEU A 550 -14.35 12.42 16.09
CA LEU A 550 -14.49 13.59 16.97
C LEU A 550 -15.10 14.78 16.23
N VAL A 551 -14.81 14.89 14.94
CA VAL A 551 -15.41 15.92 14.09
C VAL A 551 -16.93 15.76 14.02
N ALA A 552 -17.43 14.58 13.65
CA ALA A 552 -18.87 14.34 13.61
C ALA A 552 -19.51 14.42 15.01
N PHE A 553 -18.85 13.87 16.02
CA PHE A 553 -19.31 13.92 17.41
C PHE A 553 -19.56 15.35 17.90
N HIS A 554 -18.60 16.26 17.67
CA HIS A 554 -18.73 17.65 18.10
C HIS A 554 -19.77 18.41 17.28
N THR A 555 -19.82 18.22 15.95
CA THR A 555 -20.73 19.00 15.09
C THR A 555 -22.18 18.52 15.18
N GLN A 556 -22.41 17.23 15.40
CA GLN A 556 -23.76 16.69 15.64
C GLN A 556 -24.30 17.06 17.03
N SER A 557 -23.40 17.25 18.00
CA SER A 557 -23.77 17.64 19.37
C SER A 557 -23.84 19.17 19.58
N ALA A 558 -23.59 19.97 18.54
CA ALA A 558 -23.59 21.42 18.62
C ALA A 558 -25.01 21.95 18.95
N PRO A 559 -25.21 22.66 20.08
CA PRO A 559 -26.54 23.11 20.50
C PRO A 559 -27.25 24.03 19.50
N ASP A 560 -26.49 24.73 18.68
CA ASP A 560 -26.97 25.65 17.64
C ASP A 560 -26.99 25.02 16.23
N GLY A 561 -26.63 23.73 16.12
CA GLY A 561 -26.50 23.03 14.85
C GLY A 561 -25.33 23.51 13.98
N SER A 562 -24.35 24.22 14.55
CA SER A 562 -23.19 24.69 13.82
C SER A 562 -22.24 23.54 13.43
N ASP A 563 -21.74 23.58 12.19
CA ASP A 563 -20.67 22.69 11.72
C ASP A 563 -19.29 23.25 12.10
N VAL A 564 -19.13 23.67 13.36
CA VAL A 564 -17.92 24.31 13.87
C VAL A 564 -17.35 23.44 14.99
N LEU A 565 -16.05 23.14 14.90
CA LEU A 565 -15.34 22.44 15.98
C LEU A 565 -15.15 23.39 17.17
N PRO A 566 -15.15 22.88 18.41
CA PRO A 566 -14.82 23.68 19.59
C PRO A 566 -13.32 24.09 19.64
N TYR A 567 -12.52 23.64 18.66
CA TYR A 567 -11.10 23.95 18.50
C TYR A 567 -10.74 24.12 17.02
N ASP A 568 -9.63 24.81 16.72
CA ASP A 568 -9.02 24.77 15.39
C ASP A 568 -7.96 23.65 15.35
N PRO A 569 -8.10 22.63 14.48
CA PRO A 569 -7.11 21.55 14.33
C PRO A 569 -5.68 22.04 14.02
N TRP A 570 -5.53 23.26 13.48
CA TRP A 570 -4.24 23.90 13.16
C TRP A 570 -3.69 24.78 14.29
N THR A 571 -4.24 24.61 15.50
CA THR A 571 -3.78 25.24 16.73
C THR A 571 -3.68 24.21 17.85
N THR A 572 -2.90 24.52 18.88
CA THR A 572 -2.65 23.64 20.00
C THR A 572 -3.92 23.38 20.82
N HIS A 573 -4.40 22.14 20.82
CA HIS A 573 -5.57 21.73 21.60
C HIS A 573 -5.40 20.29 22.12
N ALA A 574 -5.79 20.05 23.37
CA ALA A 574 -5.69 18.74 24.03
C ALA A 574 -7.01 17.98 23.90
N ILE A 575 -6.96 16.77 23.35
CA ILE A 575 -8.07 15.83 23.34
C ILE A 575 -7.88 14.87 24.52
N THR A 576 -8.77 14.96 25.50
CA THR A 576 -8.69 14.21 26.75
C THR A 576 -9.29 12.81 26.61
N VAL A 577 -8.95 11.90 27.53
CA VAL A 577 -9.57 10.55 27.59
C VAL A 577 -11.10 10.65 27.66
N ALA A 578 -11.62 11.57 28.48
CA ALA A 578 -13.05 11.77 28.63
C ALA A 578 -13.76 12.14 27.31
N VAL A 579 -13.09 12.88 26.42
CA VAL A 579 -13.63 13.19 25.09
C VAL A 579 -13.65 11.94 24.20
N LEU A 580 -12.58 11.12 24.23
CA LEU A 580 -12.52 9.87 23.48
C LEU A 580 -13.59 8.88 23.95
N GLU A 581 -13.77 8.72 25.27
CA GLU A 581 -14.79 7.86 25.86
C GLU A 581 -16.21 8.35 25.56
N ALA A 582 -16.47 9.66 25.65
CA ALA A 582 -17.77 10.23 25.29
C ALA A 582 -18.09 10.03 23.81
N CYS A 583 -17.09 10.17 22.92
CA CYS A 583 -17.24 9.88 21.50
C CYS A 583 -17.56 8.40 21.26
N ALA A 584 -16.78 7.50 21.88
CA ALA A 584 -17.01 6.06 21.79
C ALA A 584 -18.41 5.67 22.29
N GLN A 585 -18.85 6.25 23.41
CA GLN A 585 -20.20 6.04 23.95
C GLN A 585 -21.28 6.51 22.98
N ALA A 586 -21.14 7.70 22.40
CA ALA A 586 -22.09 8.25 21.42
C ALA A 586 -22.15 7.41 20.13
N GLN A 587 -21.00 6.86 19.70
CA GLN A 587 -20.89 5.97 18.56
C GLN A 587 -21.24 4.51 18.87
N GLN A 588 -21.58 4.21 20.14
CA GLN A 588 -21.89 2.86 20.64
C GLN A 588 -20.76 1.84 20.36
N VAL A 589 -19.52 2.29 20.54
CA VAL A 589 -18.31 1.52 20.33
C VAL A 589 -17.83 0.91 21.65
N GLU A 590 -17.61 -0.40 21.64
CA GLU A 590 -16.86 -1.11 22.67
C GLU A 590 -15.47 -1.49 22.13
N PHE A 591 -14.44 -1.15 22.89
CA PHE A 591 -13.06 -1.50 22.57
C PHE A 591 -12.76 -2.96 22.89
N ARG A 592 -11.94 -3.57 22.06
CA ARG A 592 -11.50 -4.96 22.18
C ARG A 592 -9.98 -5.02 22.03
N ARG A 593 -9.39 -6.01 22.69
CA ARG A 593 -7.98 -6.34 22.51
C ARG A 593 -7.65 -6.56 21.03
N GLY A 594 -6.59 -5.88 20.57
CA GLY A 594 -6.13 -5.91 19.18
C GLY A 594 -6.81 -4.90 18.27
N ASP A 595 -7.69 -4.03 18.79
CA ASP A 595 -8.28 -2.96 17.98
C ASP A 595 -7.20 -1.99 17.47
N ILE A 596 -7.38 -1.52 16.25
CA ILE A 596 -6.62 -0.43 15.64
C ILE A 596 -7.46 0.84 15.80
N LEU A 597 -7.04 1.71 16.73
CA LEU A 597 -7.76 2.94 17.05
C LEU A 597 -7.46 4.01 15.99
N ILE A 598 -8.50 4.58 15.40
CA ILE A 598 -8.39 5.60 14.35
C ILE A 598 -9.15 6.85 14.80
N LEU A 599 -8.48 7.99 14.85
CA LEU A 599 -9.03 9.26 15.33
C LEU A 599 -9.20 10.25 14.17
N ARG A 600 -10.43 10.67 13.92
CA ARG A 600 -10.69 11.82 13.02
C ARG A 600 -10.84 13.09 13.85
N VAL A 601 -9.78 13.87 13.89
CA VAL A 601 -9.62 15.11 14.67
C VAL A 601 -9.92 16.35 13.83
N GLY A 602 -9.70 16.31 12.52
CA GLY A 602 -10.20 17.30 11.57
C GLY A 602 -9.15 18.13 10.84
N PHE A 603 -7.86 17.77 10.90
CA PHE A 603 -6.82 18.46 10.15
C PHE A 603 -7.05 18.36 8.64
N THR A 604 -7.37 17.17 8.12
CA THR A 604 -7.59 16.96 6.69
C THR A 604 -8.78 17.78 6.19
N ARG A 605 -9.88 17.80 6.96
CA ARG A 605 -11.05 18.64 6.70
C ARG A 605 -10.68 20.13 6.66
N ARG A 606 -9.95 20.62 7.67
CA ARG A 606 -9.50 22.03 7.74
C ARG A 606 -8.57 22.38 6.58
N TYR A 607 -7.69 21.46 6.18
CA TYR A 607 -6.77 21.64 5.07
C TYR A 607 -7.51 21.80 3.75
N TYR A 608 -8.48 20.93 3.45
CA TYR A 608 -9.25 21.04 2.22
C TYR A 608 -10.14 22.29 2.16
N ALA A 609 -10.64 22.77 3.31
CA ALA A 609 -11.39 24.02 3.40
C ALA A 609 -10.52 25.29 3.31
N ALA A 610 -9.23 25.20 3.65
CA ALA A 610 -8.31 26.33 3.65
C ALA A 610 -7.98 26.88 2.26
N THR A 611 -7.68 28.18 2.19
CA THR A 611 -7.06 28.83 1.03
C THR A 611 -5.60 28.36 0.86
N GLN A 612 -5.03 28.56 -0.34
CA GLN A 612 -3.63 28.21 -0.58
C GLN A 612 -2.66 29.04 0.28
N GLU A 613 -2.99 30.29 0.57
CA GLU A 613 -2.18 31.17 1.43
C GLU A 613 -2.13 30.63 2.87
N GLU A 614 -3.27 30.23 3.43
CA GLU A 614 -3.33 29.62 4.76
C GLU A 614 -2.54 28.30 4.82
N ARG A 615 -2.66 27.44 3.79
CA ARG A 615 -1.88 26.19 3.68
C ARG A 615 -0.38 26.46 3.62
N ASP A 616 0.01 27.46 2.84
CA ASP A 616 1.41 27.85 2.68
C ASP A 616 1.99 28.46 3.97
N GLY A 617 1.13 29.09 4.78
CA GLY A 617 1.48 29.63 6.09
C GLY A 617 1.78 28.58 7.15
N LEU A 618 1.38 27.31 6.97
CA LEU A 618 1.67 26.23 7.92
C LEU A 618 3.16 25.99 8.13
N THR A 619 3.98 26.08 7.07
CA THR A 619 5.43 25.86 7.14
C THR A 619 6.22 27.12 7.53
N GLY A 620 5.55 28.24 7.77
CA GLY A 620 6.16 29.54 8.10
C GLY A 620 6.01 29.96 9.57
N LYS A 621 5.36 29.14 10.40
CA LYS A 621 5.12 29.38 11.83
C LYS A 621 5.52 28.16 12.66
N PRO A 622 5.74 28.30 13.98
CA PRO A 622 5.88 27.15 14.86
C PRO A 622 4.69 26.20 14.71
N GLU A 623 4.99 24.91 14.65
CA GLU A 623 3.97 23.87 14.57
C GLU A 623 3.06 23.96 15.81
N THR A 624 1.75 23.98 15.55
CA THR A 624 0.71 24.04 16.59
C THR A 624 -0.46 23.20 16.10
N PHE A 625 -0.74 22.08 16.76
CA PHE A 625 -1.72 21.10 16.32
C PHE A 625 -2.57 20.58 17.49
N ALA A 626 -3.83 20.29 17.18
CA ALA A 626 -4.68 19.51 18.07
C ALA A 626 -4.21 18.04 18.09
N GLY A 627 -4.49 17.33 19.17
CA GLY A 627 -4.18 15.91 19.26
C GLY A 627 -4.43 15.38 20.67
N ILE A 628 -4.16 14.09 20.88
CA ILE A 628 -4.35 13.49 22.20
C ILE A 628 -3.43 14.12 23.25
N GLU A 629 -3.92 14.25 24.47
CA GLU A 629 -3.10 14.68 25.60
C GLU A 629 -2.11 13.60 26.04
N GLN A 630 -1.03 14.02 26.70
CA GLN A 630 0.08 13.14 27.12
C GLN A 630 -0.01 12.74 28.60
N SER A 631 -1.22 12.62 29.14
CA SER A 631 -1.47 12.29 30.54
C SER A 631 -1.18 10.82 30.85
N GLU A 632 -0.94 10.49 32.13
CA GLU A 632 -0.87 9.08 32.57
C GLU A 632 -2.20 8.35 32.30
N ASP A 633 -3.33 9.07 32.37
CA ASP A 633 -4.64 8.49 32.10
C ASP A 633 -4.81 8.16 30.61
N MET A 634 -4.31 8.99 29.69
CA MET A 634 -4.26 8.64 28.27
C MET A 634 -3.41 7.39 28.05
N LYS A 635 -2.31 7.24 28.79
CA LYS A 635 -1.48 6.05 28.68
C LYS A 635 -2.18 4.80 29.22
N ARG A 636 -2.84 4.89 30.38
CA ARG A 636 -3.70 3.81 30.89
C ARG A 636 -4.77 3.46 29.89
N PHE A 637 -5.44 4.45 29.32
CA PHE A 637 -6.48 4.26 28.31
C PHE A 637 -5.94 3.47 27.11
N LEU A 638 -4.81 3.90 26.53
CA LEU A 638 -4.27 3.24 25.33
C LEU A 638 -3.75 1.83 25.62
N TRP A 639 -3.01 1.63 26.72
CA TRP A 639 -2.44 0.32 27.05
C TRP A 639 -3.47 -0.67 27.59
N ASN A 640 -4.37 -0.25 28.50
CA ASN A 640 -5.32 -1.14 29.15
C ASN A 640 -6.47 -1.57 28.23
N ASN A 641 -6.80 -0.78 27.20
CA ASN A 641 -7.70 -1.23 26.13
C ASN A 641 -7.00 -2.21 25.15
N HIS A 642 -5.68 -2.36 25.27
CA HIS A 642 -4.86 -3.26 24.45
C HIS A 642 -5.01 -3.01 22.94
N PHE A 643 -4.90 -1.74 22.53
CA PHE A 643 -4.86 -1.39 21.13
C PHE A 643 -3.58 -1.93 20.47
N ALA A 644 -3.71 -2.42 19.24
CA ALA A 644 -2.56 -2.89 18.45
C ALA A 644 -1.80 -1.74 17.80
N ALA A 645 -2.50 -0.67 17.44
CA ALA A 645 -1.96 0.53 16.80
C ALA A 645 -2.93 1.71 16.98
N ILE A 646 -2.43 2.93 16.81
CA ILE A 646 -3.23 4.16 16.80
C ILE A 646 -2.91 5.01 15.58
N ALA A 647 -3.92 5.51 14.86
CA ALA A 647 -3.76 6.39 13.71
C ALA A 647 -4.69 7.61 13.77
N SER A 648 -4.32 8.71 13.13
CA SER A 648 -5.17 9.91 13.04
C SER A 648 -5.00 10.65 11.72
N ASP A 649 -5.89 11.61 11.46
CA ASP A 649 -5.75 12.55 10.34
C ASP A 649 -4.81 13.74 10.67
N MET A 650 -4.20 13.77 11.86
CA MET A 650 -3.33 14.86 12.30
C MET A 650 -1.88 14.71 11.81
N PRO A 651 -1.13 15.81 11.65
CA PRO A 651 0.30 15.81 11.36
C PRO A 651 1.16 15.35 12.54
N SER A 652 0.63 15.49 13.75
CA SER A 652 1.16 14.93 14.97
C SER A 652 0.00 14.20 15.65
N MET A 653 0.17 12.92 15.98
CA MET A 653 -0.84 12.17 16.73
C MET A 653 -1.23 12.88 18.05
N GLU A 654 -0.22 13.36 18.75
CA GLU A 654 -0.35 14.08 20.01
C GLU A 654 -0.56 15.58 19.81
N ARG A 655 -1.16 16.23 20.81
CA ARG A 655 -1.22 17.69 20.88
C ARG A 655 0.18 18.29 20.72
N TRP A 656 0.30 19.32 19.88
CA TRP A 656 1.58 20.00 19.65
C TRP A 656 1.51 21.54 19.78
N PRO A 657 2.51 22.21 20.39
CA PRO A 657 3.54 21.61 21.22
C PRO A 657 2.94 21.04 22.50
N THR A 658 3.72 20.19 23.17
CA THR A 658 3.38 19.66 24.49
C THR A 658 3.24 20.80 25.52
N PRO A 659 2.30 20.69 26.48
CA PRO A 659 2.23 21.64 27.59
C PRO A 659 3.53 21.65 28.41
N GLU A 660 3.88 22.82 28.96
CA GLU A 660 5.04 22.99 29.83
C GLU A 660 4.94 22.05 31.05
N GLY A 661 6.01 21.32 31.37
CA GLY A 661 6.02 20.36 32.48
C GLY A 661 5.40 19.00 32.15
N VAL A 662 4.75 18.85 30.99
CA VAL A 662 4.14 17.60 30.54
C VAL A 662 5.06 16.88 29.56
N PRO A 663 5.33 15.58 29.74
CA PRO A 663 6.21 14.82 28.86
C PRO A 663 5.63 14.64 27.44
N HIS A 664 6.46 14.27 26.46
CA HIS A 664 6.04 14.01 25.09
C HIS A 664 5.43 12.60 24.95
N MET A 665 4.80 12.30 23.81
CA MET A 665 4.55 10.92 23.36
C MET A 665 5.57 10.45 22.33
N HIS A 666 6.29 11.38 21.68
CA HIS A 666 7.37 11.11 20.73
C HIS A 666 8.79 11.54 21.19
N GLN A 667 8.94 12.53 22.07
CA GLN A 667 10.21 13.10 22.59
C GLN A 667 11.05 13.89 21.57
N GLY A 668 11.20 15.21 21.80
CA GLY A 668 12.10 16.07 21.02
C GLY A 668 12.61 17.27 21.84
N LYS A 669 13.87 17.66 21.65
CA LYS A 669 14.53 18.79 22.34
C LYS A 669 14.41 20.06 21.48
N TYR A 670 13.70 21.09 21.95
CA TYR A 670 13.86 22.46 21.45
C TYR A 670 14.64 23.29 22.48
N PRO A 671 15.50 24.25 22.06
CA PRO A 671 16.61 24.76 22.86
C PRO A 671 16.25 25.73 24.00
N SER A 672 15.05 25.68 24.57
CA SER A 672 14.71 26.53 25.71
C SER A 672 13.85 25.90 26.79
N VAL A 673 13.59 24.58 26.81
CA VAL A 673 12.96 23.98 27.99
C VAL A 673 13.32 22.51 28.22
N THR A 674 13.79 22.23 29.42
CA THR A 674 14.15 20.91 29.93
C THR A 674 12.88 20.10 30.20
N PHE A 675 12.37 19.33 29.23
CA PHE A 675 11.26 18.41 29.47
C PHE A 675 11.58 16.96 29.12
N ARG A 676 11.25 16.11 30.10
CA ARG A 676 11.71 14.73 30.27
C ARG A 676 10.44 13.87 30.35
N LYS A 677 10.41 12.82 29.52
CA LYS A 677 9.69 11.55 29.65
C LYS A 677 8.74 11.17 28.48
N LEU A 678 8.69 9.87 28.27
CA LEU A 678 7.73 9.01 27.57
C LEU A 678 7.74 9.02 26.03
N THR A 679 7.90 7.81 25.50
CA THR A 679 7.67 7.48 24.10
C THR A 679 6.84 6.21 24.04
N GLN A 680 5.63 6.30 23.51
CA GLN A 680 4.73 5.14 23.42
C GLN A 680 5.30 4.07 22.47
N SER A 681 5.92 4.52 21.36
CA SER A 681 6.64 3.64 20.42
C SER A 681 7.86 2.97 21.07
N SER A 682 8.71 3.70 21.81
CA SER A 682 9.89 3.06 22.41
C SER A 682 9.58 2.25 23.67
N LEU A 683 8.53 2.56 24.45
CA LEU A 683 8.19 1.78 25.66
C LEU A 683 7.29 0.58 25.38
N TRP A 684 6.36 0.69 24.42
CA TRP A 684 5.36 -0.35 24.15
C TRP A 684 5.53 -1.02 22.79
N GLY A 685 6.30 -0.41 21.90
CA GLY A 685 6.36 -0.88 20.52
C GLY A 685 5.04 -0.61 19.77
N MET A 686 4.30 0.45 20.13
CA MET A 686 3.03 0.77 19.49
C MET A 686 3.23 1.59 18.21
N PRO A 687 2.73 1.13 17.04
CA PRO A 687 2.70 1.91 15.81
C PRO A 687 1.85 3.16 15.94
N ILE A 688 2.34 4.26 15.36
CA ILE A 688 1.65 5.54 15.31
C ILE A 688 1.43 5.93 13.85
N GLY A 689 0.17 6.18 13.51
CA GLY A 689 -0.27 6.53 12.17
C GLY A 689 -0.62 8.01 12.07
N GLU A 690 -0.03 8.72 11.12
CA GLU A 690 -0.25 10.16 10.96
C GLU A 690 -0.80 10.46 9.57
N MET A 691 -1.59 11.54 9.47
CA MET A 691 -2.16 12.07 8.23
C MET A 691 -2.94 11.05 7.38
N PHE A 692 -3.72 10.15 8.00
CA PHE A 692 -4.64 9.27 7.28
C PHE A 692 -5.80 10.07 6.66
N ASP A 693 -6.25 9.70 5.46
CA ASP A 693 -7.44 10.30 4.83
C ASP A 693 -8.70 9.63 5.38
N LEU A 694 -9.33 10.28 6.36
CA LEU A 694 -10.50 9.75 7.08
C LEU A 694 -11.83 10.33 6.60
N GLU A 695 -11.82 11.24 5.62
CA GLU A 695 -13.04 11.95 5.20
C GLU A 695 -14.04 10.99 4.56
N LYS A 696 -13.56 10.09 3.67
CA LYS A 696 -14.46 9.11 3.06
C LYS A 696 -14.89 8.03 4.04
N LEU A 697 -14.01 7.66 4.98
CA LEU A 697 -14.31 6.67 6.01
C LEU A 697 -15.42 7.16 6.95
N SER A 698 -15.34 8.41 7.39
CA SER A 698 -16.37 9.09 8.19
C SER A 698 -17.75 9.02 7.53
N GLN A 699 -17.82 9.35 6.23
CA GLN A 699 -19.07 9.28 5.45
C GLN A 699 -19.65 7.87 5.42
N VAL A 700 -18.82 6.85 5.19
CA VAL A 700 -19.27 5.44 5.12
C VAL A 700 -19.70 4.93 6.49
N CYS A 701 -18.98 5.31 7.56
CA CYS A 701 -19.38 4.98 8.92
C CYS A 701 -20.74 5.59 9.28
N ALA A 702 -20.98 6.84 8.90
CA ALA A 702 -22.27 7.51 9.08
C ALA A 702 -23.38 6.87 8.23
N GLU A 703 -23.11 6.51 6.97
CA GLU A 703 -24.06 5.83 6.08
C GLU A 703 -24.53 4.49 6.68
N TYR A 704 -23.62 3.72 7.26
CA TYR A 704 -23.92 2.42 7.87
C TYR A 704 -24.26 2.49 9.36
N ASN A 705 -24.20 3.67 9.98
CA ASN A 705 -24.24 3.86 11.43
C ASN A 705 -23.34 2.84 12.17
N ARG A 706 -22.12 2.66 11.67
CA ARG A 706 -21.17 1.65 12.15
C ARG A 706 -19.74 2.19 12.08
N TYR A 707 -19.11 2.30 13.25
CA TYR A 707 -17.77 2.88 13.42
C TYR A 707 -16.66 1.83 13.60
N THR A 708 -16.98 0.57 13.33
CA THR A 708 -16.05 -0.56 13.39
C THR A 708 -16.03 -1.27 12.04
N PHE A 709 -14.83 -1.59 11.55
CA PHE A 709 -14.61 -2.15 10.21
C PHE A 709 -13.33 -3.00 10.21
N PHE A 710 -13.11 -3.81 9.18
CA PHE A 710 -11.83 -4.50 9.03
C PHE A 710 -10.81 -3.55 8.39
N VAL A 711 -9.59 -3.52 8.89
CA VAL A 711 -8.47 -2.75 8.34
C VAL A 711 -7.44 -3.72 7.79
N SER A 712 -6.90 -3.40 6.60
CA SER A 712 -5.70 -4.01 6.03
C SER A 712 -4.71 -2.90 5.72
N SER A 713 -3.48 -3.02 6.22
CA SER A 713 -2.41 -2.06 5.99
C SER A 713 -1.06 -2.78 5.86
N TRP A 714 -0.36 -2.50 4.76
CA TRP A 714 0.87 -3.19 4.35
C TRP A 714 1.96 -2.17 4.00
N PRO A 715 2.72 -1.69 5.00
CA PRO A 715 3.79 -0.71 4.76
C PRO A 715 4.80 -1.21 3.73
N LEU A 716 5.45 -0.30 3.00
CA LEU A 716 6.56 -0.67 2.10
C LEU A 716 7.61 -1.51 2.85
N ASN A 717 8.09 -2.56 2.19
CA ASN A 717 9.12 -3.46 2.71
C ASN A 717 10.51 -2.80 2.62
N ILE A 718 10.79 -1.88 3.55
CA ILE A 718 12.05 -1.14 3.65
C ILE A 718 12.90 -1.80 4.73
N ILE A 719 13.96 -2.51 4.32
CA ILE A 719 14.90 -3.10 5.27
C ILE A 719 15.52 -1.99 6.12
N GLY A 720 15.30 -2.09 7.42
CA GLY A 720 15.82 -1.15 8.39
C GLY A 720 15.13 0.22 8.40
N GLY A 721 14.04 0.42 7.65
CA GLY A 721 13.32 1.70 7.60
C GLY A 721 12.72 2.08 8.96
N ALA A 722 12.65 3.39 9.22
CA ALA A 722 12.07 3.96 10.44
C ALA A 722 10.57 4.26 10.33
N ALA A 723 10.04 4.51 9.14
CA ALA A 723 8.62 4.64 8.86
C ALA A 723 8.31 4.25 7.41
N SER A 724 7.04 4.23 7.06
CA SER A 724 6.64 3.93 5.68
C SER A 724 5.22 4.44 5.38
N PRO A 725 4.92 4.83 4.13
CA PRO A 725 3.54 4.98 3.68
C PRO A 725 2.71 3.74 4.01
N PRO A 726 1.46 3.88 4.48
CA PRO A 726 0.80 2.81 5.22
C PRO A 726 0.14 1.75 4.32
N ASN A 727 -0.20 2.08 3.07
CA ASN A 727 -0.97 1.21 2.17
C ASN A 727 -2.24 0.69 2.89
N ALA A 728 -3.03 1.61 3.45
CA ALA A 728 -4.13 1.28 4.36
C ALA A 728 -5.51 1.39 3.70
N ALA A 729 -6.37 0.42 3.97
CA ALA A 729 -7.76 0.41 3.53
C ALA A 729 -8.71 -0.15 4.61
N ALA A 730 -9.92 0.37 4.65
CA ALA A 730 -11.02 -0.11 5.48
C ALA A 730 -12.04 -0.91 4.64
N PHE A 731 -12.57 -2.00 5.19
CA PHE A 731 -13.51 -2.94 4.57
C PHE A 731 -14.75 -3.11 5.44
N PHE A 732 -15.94 -3.04 4.82
CA PHE A 732 -17.26 -3.08 5.48
C PHE A 732 -18.13 -4.25 5.03
#